data_AF-A0AAU5ST96-F1
#
_entry.id   AF-A0AAU5ST96-F1
#
_cell.length_a   1.000
_cell.length_b   1.000
_cell.length_c   1.000
_cell.angle_alpha   90.00
_cell.angle_beta   90.00
_cell.angle_gamma   90.00
#
_symmetry.space_group_name_H-M   'P 1'
#
loop_
_entity.id
_entity.type
_entity.pdbx_description
1 polymer ?
#
loop_
_entity_poly.entity_id
_entity_poly.type
_entity_poly.pdbx_seq_one_letter_code
_entity_poly.pdbx_strand_id
1 'polypeptide(L)'
;MPDGRTGGSARAFELLEPLVKAATVRVHAPADGYGTPGTGPTWGSGFFIAPGWVLTCAHVIGEGGAAVRLAGREVGITFSVAGSPGAAGATGTVAGRVECVLPERLEERRPAPRALWDLPDLALVRVLAPISHACVYLTDRARPRLDEAAYFGVTEDLGVREITGRTTRLRGTAANGAAIRLGDDDEIEPGMSGGPLVDLARGEVIGIVKARRQAGGGGIAVSVAQLRTLPTGPTGQVGLYRRVMQGHDLYHYDQHVSDLDSRRTWTDVHDELPSEDEDTNGGPERPTRLSRLTRLTPGERTTLCGLLAELPPPGSSEAVRALAEAARGDEPDTGLPAPLTWRDGLGLLHDPPGTGGEAAAMLRYATDVSVADHREPPAPGADEELWDWVRATAARLWRPLRRELGERHERGLAERERRRRTSAGQMVHGPFRPAVGLPPPAPSVLLEAWAQVWEDVYDWRVSVLAGPDRPGQATPVASGTRVTLADLPEAVRAPLAEGFRRCDTHEAAALLEVVVAEELFGLPVDEWTVSGGVPVGVQRPVVLRHPGGDPPAEAAERWTRVQAGPLLDRRADCSRGRKWRPAPGWLAALVDHTVPVLCRAAGEDPTLAMLHDARDAGYGVVVCRRPPADPRASCEPFHRGLREELAEAGRGAVLPARLQTLRGRAYGADPDAYWAVGTALLWQDPRRPLPEDEPLQGDL
;
A
#
# COMPACT_ATOMS: atom_id res chain seq x y z
N MET A 1 -17.09 -6.62 40.86
CA MET A 1 -15.73 -7.19 40.90
C MET A 1 -14.77 -6.03 40.84
N PRO A 2 -13.72 -5.95 41.68
CA PRO A 2 -12.80 -4.82 41.61
C PRO A 2 -11.95 -5.00 40.35
N ASP A 3 -12.18 -4.12 39.36
CA ASP A 3 -11.45 -4.08 38.11
C ASP A 3 -9.93 -3.99 38.41
N GLY A 4 -9.15 -4.90 37.83
CA GLY A 4 -7.69 -4.92 37.93
C GLY A 4 -7.00 -3.78 37.18
N ARG A 5 -7.55 -2.56 37.26
CA ARG A 5 -6.99 -1.35 36.66
C ARG A 5 -5.79 -0.89 37.48
N THR A 6 -4.68 -0.57 36.81
CA THR A 6 -3.68 0.32 37.40
C THR A 6 -4.29 1.72 37.55
N GLY A 7 -3.82 2.52 38.52
CA GLY A 7 -4.35 3.88 38.73
C GLY A 7 -4.21 4.79 37.51
N GLY A 8 -3.16 4.58 36.69
CA GLY A 8 -2.89 5.33 35.46
C GLY A 8 -3.91 5.04 34.35
N SER A 9 -4.18 3.77 34.07
CA SER A 9 -5.10 3.39 32.99
C SER A 9 -6.56 3.70 33.29
N ALA A 10 -6.98 3.64 34.56
CA ALA A 10 -8.32 4.08 34.96
C ALA A 10 -8.54 5.56 34.61
N ARG A 11 -7.55 6.40 34.93
CA ARG A 11 -7.58 7.83 34.59
C ARG A 11 -7.55 8.04 33.08
N ALA A 12 -6.68 7.35 32.36
CA ALA A 12 -6.63 7.45 30.89
C ALA A 12 -7.98 7.10 30.24
N PHE A 13 -8.65 6.04 30.71
CA PHE A 13 -9.98 5.67 30.25
C PHE A 13 -11.01 6.79 30.47
N GLU A 14 -11.06 7.37 31.67
CA GLU A 14 -11.98 8.48 32.01
C GLU A 14 -11.77 9.71 31.14
N LEU A 15 -10.52 10.01 30.77
CA LEU A 15 -10.17 11.13 29.90
C LEU A 15 -10.58 10.88 28.44
N LEU A 16 -10.39 9.66 27.95
CA LEU A 16 -10.61 9.30 26.54
C LEU A 16 -12.07 8.95 26.23
N GLU A 17 -12.80 8.37 27.19
CA GLU A 17 -14.16 7.86 26.99
C GLU A 17 -15.12 8.89 26.35
N PRO A 18 -15.22 10.15 26.80
CA PRO A 18 -16.13 11.13 26.20
C PRO A 18 -15.82 11.42 24.72
N LEU A 19 -14.53 11.49 24.37
CA LEU A 19 -14.08 11.76 23.00
C LEU A 19 -14.37 10.58 22.08
N VAL A 20 -14.12 9.36 22.56
CA VAL A 20 -14.36 8.14 21.78
C VAL A 20 -15.86 7.89 21.60
N LYS A 21 -16.67 8.09 22.64
CA LYS A 21 -18.14 8.00 22.55
C LYS A 21 -18.71 9.02 21.57
N ALA A 22 -18.16 10.25 21.53
CA ALA A 22 -18.61 11.29 20.59
C ALA A 22 -18.31 10.95 19.12
N ALA A 23 -17.22 10.23 18.85
CA ALA A 23 -16.82 9.83 17.49
C ALA A 23 -17.38 8.47 17.05
N THR A 24 -17.86 7.65 17.99
CA THR A 24 -18.43 6.32 17.72
C THR A 24 -19.87 6.44 17.19
N VAL A 25 -20.20 5.61 16.22
CA VAL A 25 -21.49 5.61 15.54
C VAL A 25 -22.11 4.22 15.55
N ARG A 26 -23.43 4.19 15.41
CA ARG A 26 -24.20 2.98 15.17
C ARG A 26 -24.42 2.78 13.67
N VAL A 27 -24.15 1.58 13.17
CA VAL A 27 -24.40 1.19 11.77
C VAL A 27 -25.65 0.32 11.70
N HIS A 28 -26.57 0.67 10.81
CA HIS A 28 -27.87 0.00 10.65
C HIS A 28 -28.43 0.14 9.23
N ALA A 29 -29.62 -0.41 8.99
CA ALA A 29 -30.32 -0.26 7.72
C ALA A 29 -30.57 1.23 7.38
N PRO A 30 -30.45 1.63 6.10
CA PRO A 30 -30.89 2.96 5.68
C PRO A 30 -32.38 3.14 6.00
N ALA A 31 -32.84 4.39 6.08
CA ALA A 31 -34.26 4.63 6.29
C ALA A 31 -35.05 4.24 5.03
N ASP A 32 -35.87 3.20 5.13
CA ASP A 32 -36.87 2.89 4.10
C ASP A 32 -37.83 4.09 4.04
N GLY A 33 -38.18 4.61 2.85
CA GLY A 33 -38.82 5.93 2.70
C GLY A 33 -40.12 6.22 3.48
N TYR A 34 -40.68 5.25 4.21
CA TYR A 34 -41.82 5.41 5.13
C TYR A 34 -41.49 5.13 6.61
N GLY A 35 -40.27 4.68 6.94
CA GLY A 35 -39.82 4.38 8.30
C GLY A 35 -39.17 5.57 9.00
N THR A 36 -39.28 5.63 10.33
CA THR A 36 -38.57 6.62 11.12
C THR A 36 -37.05 6.36 11.04
N PRO A 37 -36.23 7.33 10.60
CA PRO A 37 -34.78 7.16 10.54
C PRO A 37 -34.22 6.70 11.90
N GLY A 38 -33.34 5.70 11.87
CA GLY A 38 -32.66 5.23 13.09
C GLY A 38 -33.46 4.23 13.95
N THR A 39 -34.62 3.73 13.53
CA THR A 39 -35.34 2.70 14.32
C THR A 39 -34.93 1.26 14.01
N GLY A 40 -34.22 1.03 12.90
CA GLY A 40 -33.77 -0.30 12.48
C GLY A 40 -32.83 -1.00 13.49
N PRO A 41 -32.73 -2.34 13.41
CA PRO A 41 -31.84 -3.11 14.27
C PRO A 41 -30.39 -2.72 14.05
N THR A 42 -29.60 -2.75 15.11
CA THR A 42 -28.15 -2.49 15.06
C THR A 42 -27.46 -3.63 14.33
N TRP A 43 -26.71 -3.32 13.27
CA TRP A 43 -25.83 -4.30 12.61
C TRP A 43 -24.48 -4.38 13.30
N GLY A 44 -24.01 -3.23 13.80
CA GLY A 44 -22.74 -3.09 14.47
C GLY A 44 -22.43 -1.63 14.76
N SER A 45 -21.17 -1.39 15.04
CA SER A 45 -20.59 -0.09 15.34
C SER A 45 -19.69 0.40 14.23
N GLY A 46 -19.41 1.68 14.23
CA GLY A 46 -18.36 2.30 13.44
C GLY A 46 -17.83 3.51 14.18
N PHE A 47 -16.92 4.26 13.57
CA PHE A 47 -16.48 5.54 14.11
C PHE A 47 -15.96 6.46 13.03
N PHE A 48 -16.09 7.76 13.26
CA PHE A 48 -15.56 8.79 12.36
C PHE A 48 -14.04 8.85 12.43
N ILE A 49 -13.39 8.70 11.28
CA ILE A 49 -11.93 8.77 11.15
C ILE A 49 -11.48 10.03 10.42
N ALA A 50 -12.35 10.68 9.66
CA ALA A 50 -12.10 11.97 9.02
C ALA A 50 -13.47 12.62 8.74
N PRO A 51 -13.53 13.92 8.43
CA PRO A 51 -14.78 14.58 8.05
C PRO A 51 -15.53 13.81 6.94
N GLY A 52 -16.73 13.32 7.27
CA GLY A 52 -17.58 12.56 6.35
C GLY A 52 -17.16 11.11 6.09
N TRP A 53 -16.24 10.54 6.86
CA TRP A 53 -15.75 9.17 6.69
C TRP A 53 -15.88 8.33 7.96
N VAL A 54 -16.60 7.20 7.84
CA VAL A 54 -16.80 6.22 8.92
C VAL A 54 -16.07 4.92 8.58
N LEU A 55 -15.32 4.41 9.56
CA LEU A 55 -14.70 3.09 9.51
C LEU A 55 -15.54 2.08 10.31
N THR A 56 -15.69 0.87 9.77
CA THR A 56 -16.36 -0.28 10.41
C THR A 56 -15.79 -1.60 9.85
N CYS A 57 -16.33 -2.73 10.27
CA CYS A 57 -16.00 -4.04 9.70
C CYS A 57 -16.81 -4.35 8.44
N ALA A 58 -16.25 -5.12 7.51
CA ALA A 58 -16.96 -5.55 6.31
C ALA A 58 -18.15 -6.46 6.65
N HIS A 59 -18.00 -7.35 7.64
CA HIS A 59 -19.09 -8.24 8.06
C HIS A 59 -20.29 -7.50 8.64
N VAL A 60 -20.09 -6.33 9.28
CA VAL A 60 -21.20 -5.50 9.79
C VAL A 60 -22.11 -5.07 8.64
N ILE A 61 -21.51 -4.73 7.50
CA ILE A 61 -22.26 -4.40 6.28
C ILE A 61 -22.86 -5.67 5.66
N GLY A 62 -22.05 -6.74 5.55
CA GLY A 62 -22.42 -7.97 4.87
C GLY A 62 -23.54 -8.77 5.52
N GLU A 63 -23.49 -8.95 6.84
CA GLU A 63 -24.52 -9.67 7.60
C GLU A 63 -25.78 -8.82 7.83
N GLY A 64 -25.64 -7.49 7.78
CA GLY A 64 -26.75 -6.54 7.88
C GLY A 64 -27.77 -6.59 6.72
N GLY A 65 -27.60 -7.41 5.68
CA GLY A 65 -28.65 -7.61 4.66
C GLY A 65 -28.24 -8.43 3.44
N ALA A 66 -29.22 -8.77 2.58
CA ALA A 66 -29.07 -9.76 1.49
C ALA A 66 -28.31 -9.28 0.22
N ALA A 67 -27.73 -8.08 0.21
CA ALA A 67 -27.18 -7.47 -1.00
C ALA A 67 -25.97 -8.23 -1.55
N VAL A 68 -26.01 -8.57 -2.85
CA VAL A 68 -24.95 -9.30 -3.58
C VAL A 68 -23.65 -8.50 -3.65
N ARG A 69 -23.76 -7.16 -3.79
CA ARG A 69 -22.62 -6.23 -3.86
C ARG A 69 -22.56 -5.35 -2.62
N LEU A 70 -21.41 -5.33 -1.92
CA LEU A 70 -21.24 -4.52 -0.71
C LEU A 70 -20.78 -3.10 -1.03
N ALA A 71 -19.85 -2.95 -1.99
CA ALA A 71 -19.43 -1.64 -2.45
C ALA A 71 -20.58 -0.93 -3.19
N GLY A 72 -20.81 0.33 -2.86
CA GLY A 72 -21.90 1.16 -3.35
C GLY A 72 -23.20 1.03 -2.57
N ARG A 73 -23.31 0.10 -1.60
CA ARG A 73 -24.49 -0.05 -0.74
C ARG A 73 -24.70 1.17 0.15
N GLU A 74 -25.96 1.56 0.33
CA GLU A 74 -26.33 2.59 1.30
C GLU A 74 -26.62 1.98 2.67
N VAL A 75 -26.24 2.72 3.72
CA VAL A 75 -26.37 2.34 5.13
C VAL A 75 -26.85 3.52 5.95
N GLY A 76 -27.53 3.24 7.06
CA GLY A 76 -27.89 4.25 8.05
C GLY A 76 -26.79 4.37 9.12
N ILE A 77 -26.47 5.61 9.47
CA ILE A 77 -25.47 5.95 10.48
C ILE A 77 -26.17 6.82 11.54
N THR A 78 -26.24 6.34 12.78
CA THR A 78 -26.67 7.17 13.93
C THR A 78 -25.45 7.61 14.74
N PHE A 79 -25.35 8.90 15.04
CA PHE A 79 -24.19 9.52 15.70
C PHE A 79 -24.60 10.51 16.78
N SER A 80 -23.66 10.86 17.67
CA SER A 80 -23.85 11.89 18.69
C SER A 80 -23.70 13.29 18.07
N VAL A 81 -24.67 14.18 18.28
CA VAL A 81 -24.60 15.56 17.76
C VAL A 81 -23.65 16.39 18.62
N ALA A 82 -22.67 17.04 17.99
CA ALA A 82 -21.73 17.93 18.69
C ALA A 82 -22.43 19.21 19.18
N GLY A 83 -22.18 19.63 20.42
CA GLY A 83 -22.51 20.98 20.90
C GLY A 83 -23.86 21.20 21.60
N SER A 84 -24.46 20.19 22.25
CA SER A 84 -25.60 20.43 23.17
C SER A 84 -25.13 20.45 24.63
N PRO A 85 -24.95 21.62 25.27
CA PRO A 85 -24.70 21.70 26.70
C PRO A 85 -25.99 21.33 27.45
N GLY A 86 -25.92 20.31 28.30
CA GLY A 86 -26.95 20.05 29.32
C GLY A 86 -28.11 19.12 28.96
N ALA A 87 -28.11 18.49 27.77
CA ALA A 87 -29.05 17.41 27.46
C ALA A 87 -28.27 16.13 27.16
N ALA A 88 -28.56 15.06 27.90
CA ALA A 88 -28.15 13.73 27.49
C ALA A 88 -28.64 13.44 26.05
N GLY A 89 -27.72 13.16 25.14
CA GLY A 89 -27.97 12.25 24.01
C GLY A 89 -28.80 12.77 22.83
N ALA A 90 -28.62 14.02 22.38
CA ALA A 90 -29.12 14.37 21.04
C ALA A 90 -28.36 13.55 19.99
N THR A 91 -29.06 12.63 19.32
CA THR A 91 -28.51 11.79 18.26
C THR A 91 -29.03 12.24 16.91
N GLY A 92 -28.16 12.21 15.91
CA GLY A 92 -28.51 12.46 14.51
C GLY A 92 -28.47 11.16 13.72
N THR A 93 -29.24 11.06 12.64
CA THR A 93 -29.17 9.94 11.70
C THR A 93 -28.95 10.46 10.28
N VAL A 94 -27.99 9.87 9.57
CA VAL A 94 -27.66 10.20 8.17
C VAL A 94 -27.46 8.93 7.34
N ALA A 95 -27.60 9.07 6.03
CA ALA A 95 -27.23 8.03 5.08
C ALA A 95 -25.73 8.07 4.79
N GLY A 96 -25.12 6.90 4.66
CA GLY A 96 -23.77 6.71 4.17
C GLY A 96 -23.75 5.74 2.99
N ARG A 97 -22.72 5.82 2.16
CA ARG A 97 -22.46 4.90 1.05
C ARG A 97 -21.15 4.17 1.30
N VAL A 98 -21.18 2.84 1.22
CA VAL A 98 -19.98 2.00 1.32
C VAL A 98 -19.11 2.25 0.09
N GLU A 99 -17.95 2.89 0.27
CA GLU A 99 -17.03 3.18 -0.83
C GLU A 99 -16.09 2.01 -1.10
N CYS A 100 -15.69 1.29 -0.04
CA CYS A 100 -14.78 0.15 -0.13
C CYS A 100 -15.07 -0.90 0.95
N VAL A 101 -14.85 -2.16 0.60
CA VAL A 101 -14.76 -3.29 1.53
C VAL A 101 -13.47 -4.06 1.28
N LEU A 102 -12.87 -4.57 2.35
CA LEU A 102 -11.73 -5.47 2.31
C LEU A 102 -12.10 -6.81 2.96
N PRO A 103 -11.57 -7.94 2.45
CA PRO A 103 -10.87 -8.05 1.16
C PRO A 103 -11.81 -7.78 -0.04
N GLU A 104 -11.26 -7.27 -1.15
CA GLU A 104 -12.05 -6.82 -2.32
C GLU A 104 -12.95 -7.91 -2.95
N ARG A 105 -12.57 -9.20 -2.81
CA ARG A 105 -13.23 -10.36 -3.45
C ARG A 105 -14.28 -11.05 -2.60
N LEU A 106 -14.79 -10.37 -1.58
CA LEU A 106 -15.70 -11.01 -0.65
C LEU A 106 -17.00 -11.53 -1.31
N GLU A 107 -17.36 -10.99 -2.47
CA GLU A 107 -18.51 -11.39 -3.28
C GLU A 107 -18.29 -12.72 -4.03
N GLU A 108 -17.04 -13.02 -4.41
CA GLU A 108 -16.65 -14.28 -5.07
C GLU A 108 -16.52 -15.44 -4.06
N ARG A 109 -16.22 -15.11 -2.80
CA ARG A 109 -16.07 -16.04 -1.68
C ARG A 109 -16.94 -15.59 -0.50
N ARG A 110 -18.26 -15.57 -0.67
CA ARG A 110 -19.13 -15.37 0.50
C ARG A 110 -18.82 -16.47 1.52
N PRO A 111 -18.42 -16.12 2.75
CA PRO A 111 -18.16 -17.12 3.77
C PRO A 111 -19.41 -17.98 3.95
N ALA A 112 -19.22 -19.30 4.08
CA ALA A 112 -20.31 -20.19 4.46
C ALA A 112 -20.97 -19.67 5.75
N PRO A 113 -22.26 -19.92 6.00
CA PRO A 113 -22.90 -19.51 7.24
C PRO A 113 -22.07 -19.94 8.45
N ARG A 114 -21.64 -18.97 9.28
CA ARG A 114 -20.75 -19.14 10.47
C ARG A 114 -19.23 -19.30 10.19
N ALA A 115 -18.77 -19.20 8.95
CA ALA A 115 -17.33 -19.12 8.65
C ALA A 115 -16.75 -17.76 9.04
N LEU A 116 -15.47 -17.73 9.40
CA LEU A 116 -14.80 -16.48 9.76
C LEU A 116 -14.63 -15.62 8.52
N TRP A 117 -15.00 -14.35 8.60
CA TRP A 117 -14.68 -13.36 7.57
C TRP A 117 -13.15 -13.21 7.48
N ASP A 118 -12.62 -13.23 6.26
CA ASP A 118 -11.20 -13.08 6.01
C ASP A 118 -10.67 -11.71 6.48
N LEU A 119 -9.38 -11.64 6.80
CA LEU A 119 -8.71 -10.38 7.13
C LEU A 119 -8.12 -9.74 5.87
N PRO A 120 -8.05 -8.40 5.79
CA PRO A 120 -8.56 -7.44 6.77
C PRO A 120 -10.07 -7.21 6.59
N ASP A 121 -10.84 -7.35 7.66
CA ASP A 121 -12.31 -7.24 7.66
C ASP A 121 -12.73 -5.78 7.88
N LEU A 122 -12.61 -4.96 6.84
CA LEU A 122 -12.78 -3.50 6.91
C LEU A 122 -13.79 -3.01 5.87
N ALA A 123 -14.60 -2.02 6.26
CA ALA A 123 -15.43 -1.26 5.35
C ALA A 123 -15.28 0.24 5.62
N LEU A 124 -15.13 1.00 4.54
CA LEU A 124 -15.05 2.45 4.58
C LEU A 124 -16.33 3.04 3.98
N VAL A 125 -17.02 3.87 4.76
CA VAL A 125 -18.31 4.44 4.43
C VAL A 125 -18.19 5.96 4.33
N ARG A 126 -18.62 6.53 3.20
CA ARG A 126 -18.72 7.98 3.01
C ARG A 126 -20.10 8.46 3.40
N VAL A 127 -20.18 9.45 4.28
CA VAL A 127 -21.44 10.09 4.65
C VAL A 127 -21.93 10.96 3.49
N LEU A 128 -23.23 10.90 3.22
CA LEU A 128 -23.86 11.57 2.07
C LEU A 128 -24.38 12.98 2.37
N ALA A 129 -24.39 13.38 3.66
CA ALA A 129 -24.80 14.70 4.11
C ALA A 129 -23.68 15.40 4.89
N PRO A 130 -23.52 16.73 4.77
CA PRO A 130 -22.59 17.48 5.60
C PRO A 130 -23.10 17.51 7.04
N ILE A 131 -22.29 17.00 7.96
CA ILE A 131 -22.60 16.97 9.40
C ILE A 131 -21.38 17.37 10.22
N SER A 132 -21.61 17.98 11.38
CA SER A 132 -20.57 18.19 12.37
C SER A 132 -20.48 16.96 13.28
N HIS A 133 -19.28 16.42 13.44
CA HIS A 133 -19.01 15.24 14.25
C HIS A 133 -17.59 15.29 14.81
N ALA A 134 -17.36 14.57 15.92
CA ALA A 134 -16.01 14.32 16.40
C ALA A 134 -15.33 13.26 15.52
N CYS A 135 -14.00 13.32 15.38
CA CYS A 135 -13.19 12.23 14.82
C CYS A 135 -12.28 11.66 15.90
N VAL A 136 -12.05 10.33 15.85
CA VAL A 136 -10.98 9.73 16.65
C VAL A 136 -9.60 10.16 16.11
N TYR A 137 -8.55 10.07 16.92
CA TYR A 137 -7.17 10.19 16.45
C TYR A 137 -6.60 8.79 16.17
N LEU A 138 -6.13 8.57 14.94
CA LEU A 138 -5.57 7.29 14.49
C LEU A 138 -4.07 7.27 14.78
N THR A 139 -3.52 6.15 15.21
CA THR A 139 -2.06 6.04 15.31
C THR A 139 -1.40 6.18 13.94
N ASP A 140 -0.23 6.82 13.88
CA ASP A 140 0.66 6.80 12.72
C ASP A 140 1.63 5.59 12.75
N ARG A 141 1.70 4.89 13.90
CA ARG A 141 2.58 3.74 14.12
C ARG A 141 2.01 2.51 13.44
N ALA A 142 2.88 1.76 12.75
CA ALA A 142 2.46 0.55 12.07
C ALA A 142 2.27 -0.65 13.02
N ARG A 143 2.90 -0.64 14.19
CA ARG A 143 2.78 -1.70 15.21
C ARG A 143 2.19 -1.14 16.51
N PRO A 144 1.11 -1.74 17.04
CA PRO A 144 0.59 -1.35 18.34
C PRO A 144 1.54 -1.80 19.46
N ARG A 145 1.52 -1.09 20.60
CA ARG A 145 2.07 -1.65 21.84
C ARG A 145 1.15 -2.74 22.36
N LEU A 146 1.72 -3.72 23.07
CA LEU A 146 0.98 -4.87 23.62
C LEU A 146 0.65 -4.64 25.10
N ASP A 147 -0.05 -3.54 25.38
CA ASP A 147 -0.35 -3.07 26.74
C ASP A 147 -1.87 -2.97 26.99
N GLU A 148 -2.28 -2.11 27.92
CA GLU A 148 -3.68 -1.86 28.23
C GLU A 148 -4.34 -0.99 27.16
N ALA A 149 -5.53 -1.41 26.75
CA ALA A 149 -6.34 -0.77 25.72
C ALA A 149 -7.80 -0.70 26.17
N ALA A 150 -8.61 0.07 25.44
CA ALA A 150 -10.05 0.07 25.61
C ALA A 150 -10.75 -0.06 24.27
N TYR A 151 -11.79 -0.88 24.21
CA TYR A 151 -12.64 -1.01 23.05
C TYR A 151 -14.02 -0.43 23.31
N PHE A 152 -14.62 0.18 22.28
CA PHE A 152 -15.91 0.84 22.36
C PHE A 152 -16.85 0.33 21.28
N GLY A 153 -18.14 0.49 21.50
CA GLY A 153 -19.16 0.15 20.52
C GLY A 153 -20.56 0.32 21.09
N VAL A 154 -21.54 0.05 20.25
CA VAL A 154 -22.96 0.13 20.57
C VAL A 154 -23.43 -1.21 21.10
N THR A 155 -23.92 -1.21 22.32
CA THR A 155 -24.63 -2.34 22.92
C THR A 155 -26.12 -1.99 23.05
N GLU A 156 -26.95 -3.02 23.16
CA GLU A 156 -28.37 -2.87 23.42
C GLU A 156 -28.72 -3.65 24.69
N ASP A 157 -29.04 -2.92 25.76
CA ASP A 157 -29.47 -3.50 27.04
C ASP A 157 -30.89 -3.03 27.35
N LEU A 158 -31.78 -3.98 27.67
CA LEU A 158 -33.21 -3.74 27.91
C LEU A 158 -33.93 -2.89 26.84
N GLY A 159 -33.45 -2.94 25.59
CA GLY A 159 -33.97 -2.16 24.45
C GLY A 159 -33.45 -0.71 24.37
N VAL A 160 -32.54 -0.33 25.27
CA VAL A 160 -31.82 0.95 25.23
C VAL A 160 -30.48 0.74 24.54
N ARG A 161 -30.22 1.56 23.52
CA ARG A 161 -28.96 1.53 22.76
C ARG A 161 -28.02 2.55 23.34
N GLU A 162 -26.85 2.11 23.78
CA GLU A 162 -25.83 2.97 24.36
C GLU A 162 -24.46 2.65 23.76
N ILE A 163 -23.62 3.68 23.60
CA ILE A 163 -22.22 3.48 23.29
C ILE A 163 -21.49 3.20 24.61
N THR A 164 -20.94 2.00 24.76
CA THR A 164 -20.21 1.57 25.95
C THR A 164 -18.74 1.31 25.64
N GLY A 165 -17.90 1.41 26.66
CA GLY A 165 -16.46 1.16 26.58
C GLY A 165 -16.01 0.13 27.61
N ARG A 166 -15.04 -0.71 27.25
CA ARG A 166 -14.45 -1.73 28.13
C ARG A 166 -12.93 -1.75 27.99
N THR A 167 -12.23 -1.91 29.09
CA THR A 167 -10.78 -2.08 29.11
C THR A 167 -10.41 -3.53 28.79
N THR A 168 -9.28 -3.72 28.12
CA THR A 168 -8.70 -5.01 27.74
C THR A 168 -7.18 -4.92 27.81
N ARG A 169 -6.52 -6.09 27.78
CA ARG A 169 -5.07 -6.18 27.62
C ARG A 169 -4.72 -6.91 26.33
N LEU A 170 -3.86 -6.29 25.53
CA LEU A 170 -3.44 -6.85 24.26
C LEU A 170 -2.45 -8.00 24.47
N ARG A 171 -2.65 -9.11 23.74
CA ARG A 171 -1.85 -10.34 23.89
C ARG A 171 -0.81 -10.55 22.80
N GLY A 172 -0.98 -9.89 21.66
CA GLY A 172 -0.08 -10.03 20.52
C GLY A 172 -0.74 -9.65 19.21
N THR A 173 0.03 -9.75 18.14
CA THR A 173 -0.45 -9.58 16.77
C THR A 173 -0.50 -10.93 16.05
N ALA A 174 -1.31 -11.03 15.00
CA ALA A 174 -1.44 -12.21 14.14
C ALA A 174 -1.64 -11.79 12.69
N ALA A 175 -1.57 -12.76 11.77
CA ALA A 175 -1.75 -12.55 10.32
C ALA A 175 -0.86 -11.41 9.80
N ASN A 176 0.45 -11.49 10.08
CA ASN A 176 1.46 -10.50 9.69
C ASN A 176 1.10 -9.07 10.12
N GLY A 177 0.55 -8.91 11.33
CA GLY A 177 0.17 -7.61 11.89
C GLY A 177 -1.22 -7.11 11.48
N ALA A 178 -1.98 -7.88 10.67
CA ALA A 178 -3.34 -7.50 10.30
C ALA A 178 -4.35 -7.63 11.45
N ALA A 179 -4.08 -8.51 12.41
CA ALA A 179 -4.94 -8.73 13.58
C ALA A 179 -4.20 -8.46 14.89
N ILE A 180 -4.95 -7.95 15.87
CA ILE A 180 -4.55 -7.72 17.26
C ILE A 180 -5.39 -8.66 18.13
N ARG A 181 -4.76 -9.41 19.02
CA ARG A 181 -5.43 -10.33 19.96
C ARG A 181 -5.76 -9.59 21.26
N LEU A 182 -7.03 -9.64 21.66
CA LEU A 182 -7.50 -9.13 22.95
C LEU A 182 -7.33 -10.21 24.04
N GLY A 183 -7.64 -9.89 25.29
CA GLY A 183 -7.53 -10.79 26.43
C GLY A 183 -8.53 -11.95 26.36
N ASP A 184 -8.19 -13.10 26.96
CA ASP A 184 -8.97 -14.33 26.87
C ASP A 184 -10.36 -14.23 27.56
N ASP A 185 -10.48 -13.38 28.57
CA ASP A 185 -11.72 -13.15 29.32
C ASP A 185 -12.64 -12.10 28.66
N ASP A 186 -12.20 -11.46 27.56
CA ASP A 186 -12.98 -10.43 26.89
C ASP A 186 -14.13 -11.04 26.08
N GLU A 187 -15.35 -10.94 26.63
CA GLU A 187 -16.58 -11.20 25.89
C GLU A 187 -17.04 -9.93 25.15
N ILE A 188 -16.75 -9.88 23.84
CA ILE A 188 -17.24 -8.83 22.96
C ILE A 188 -18.73 -9.06 22.68
N GLU A 189 -19.57 -8.12 23.11
CA GLU A 189 -21.02 -8.19 22.94
C GLU A 189 -21.47 -7.97 21.50
N PRO A 190 -22.61 -8.57 21.09
CA PRO A 190 -23.25 -8.24 19.82
C PRO A 190 -23.47 -6.73 19.67
N GLY A 191 -23.14 -6.19 18.49
CA GLY A 191 -23.22 -4.75 18.21
C GLY A 191 -21.89 -4.01 18.34
N MET A 192 -20.93 -4.52 19.11
CA MET A 192 -19.61 -3.87 19.31
C MET A 192 -18.68 -3.98 18.09
N SER A 193 -18.87 -4.97 17.22
CA SER A 193 -18.07 -5.15 16.00
C SER A 193 -18.05 -3.89 15.15
N GLY A 194 -16.87 -3.51 14.67
CA GLY A 194 -16.63 -2.29 13.90
C GLY A 194 -16.32 -1.05 14.75
N GLY A 195 -16.45 -1.12 16.08
CA GLY A 195 -16.08 -0.03 16.99
C GLY A 195 -14.56 0.14 17.17
N PRO A 196 -14.10 1.26 17.75
CA PRO A 196 -12.67 1.55 17.88
C PRO A 196 -12.01 0.82 19.05
N LEU A 197 -10.75 0.41 18.86
CA LEU A 197 -9.82 -0.06 19.90
C LEU A 197 -8.74 1.01 20.12
N VAL A 198 -8.61 1.50 21.34
CA VAL A 198 -7.78 2.63 21.77
C VAL A 198 -6.64 2.15 22.66
N ASP A 199 -5.40 2.49 22.36
CA ASP A 199 -4.24 2.37 23.26
C ASP A 199 -4.41 3.37 24.42
N LEU A 200 -4.51 2.92 25.67
CA LEU A 200 -4.75 3.81 26.81
C LEU A 200 -3.49 4.59 27.23
N ALA A 201 -2.30 4.09 26.91
CA ALA A 201 -1.06 4.79 27.24
C ALA A 201 -0.85 6.00 26.32
N ARG A 202 -1.22 5.86 25.05
CA ARG A 202 -1.06 6.94 24.05
C ARG A 202 -2.31 7.71 23.78
N GLY A 203 -3.46 7.14 24.14
CA GLY A 203 -4.76 7.57 23.65
C GLY A 203 -4.70 7.61 22.14
N GLU A 204 -4.50 6.51 21.43
CA GLU A 204 -4.50 6.48 19.95
C GLU A 204 -5.38 5.29 19.51
N VAL A 205 -6.22 5.46 18.48
CA VAL A 205 -6.94 4.31 17.92
C VAL A 205 -5.97 3.46 17.11
N ILE A 206 -5.84 2.21 17.53
CA ILE A 206 -4.89 1.21 17.00
C ILE A 206 -5.58 0.06 16.26
N GLY A 207 -6.90 -0.12 16.46
CA GLY A 207 -7.63 -1.20 15.81
C GLY A 207 -9.14 -0.99 15.72
N ILE A 208 -9.79 -1.93 15.03
CA ILE A 208 -11.23 -2.02 14.82
C ILE A 208 -11.70 -3.34 15.43
N VAL A 209 -12.62 -3.29 16.37
CA VAL A 209 -13.11 -4.47 17.10
C VAL A 209 -13.77 -5.45 16.15
N LYS A 210 -13.35 -6.72 16.21
CA LYS A 210 -13.94 -7.85 15.49
C LYS A 210 -14.33 -8.94 16.48
N ALA A 211 -15.61 -9.04 16.78
CA ALA A 211 -16.11 -10.08 17.70
C ALA A 211 -15.84 -11.49 17.13
N ARG A 212 -15.31 -12.40 17.94
CA ARG A 212 -15.29 -13.84 17.65
C ARG A 212 -15.73 -14.62 18.90
N ARG A 213 -16.66 -15.56 18.75
CA ARG A 213 -16.87 -16.68 19.68
C ARG A 213 -17.32 -17.92 18.92
N GLN A 214 -16.61 -19.04 19.12
CA GLN A 214 -17.16 -20.39 18.89
C GLN A 214 -16.54 -21.49 19.78
N ALA A 215 -15.31 -21.38 20.33
CA ALA A 215 -14.74 -22.45 21.19
C ALA A 215 -13.49 -22.10 22.05
N GLY A 216 -13.03 -20.84 22.08
CA GLY A 216 -11.86 -20.41 22.85
C GLY A 216 -12.00 -18.94 23.22
N GLY A 217 -11.53 -18.56 24.40
CA GLY A 217 -11.66 -17.20 24.94
C GLY A 217 -11.06 -16.11 24.04
N GLY A 218 -11.51 -14.88 24.26
CA GLY A 218 -10.94 -13.64 23.74
C GLY A 218 -11.44 -13.13 22.40
N GLY A 219 -11.23 -11.82 22.20
CA GLY A 219 -11.60 -11.07 21.00
C GLY A 219 -10.44 -10.82 20.03
N ILE A 220 -10.75 -10.41 18.80
CA ILE A 220 -9.77 -9.96 17.82
C ILE A 220 -10.11 -8.51 17.44
N ALA A 221 -9.11 -7.71 17.10
CA ALA A 221 -9.31 -6.45 16.39
C ALA A 221 -8.50 -6.46 15.09
N VAL A 222 -8.98 -5.77 14.07
CA VAL A 222 -8.23 -5.52 12.83
C VAL A 222 -7.35 -4.30 13.07
N SER A 223 -6.06 -4.36 12.72
CA SER A 223 -5.14 -3.23 12.88
C SER A 223 -5.51 -2.07 11.96
N VAL A 224 -5.46 -0.82 12.44
CA VAL A 224 -5.67 0.37 11.58
C VAL A 224 -4.60 0.51 10.50
N ALA A 225 -3.42 -0.10 10.67
CA ALA A 225 -2.39 -0.14 9.63
C ALA A 225 -2.88 -0.81 8.33
N GLN A 226 -3.91 -1.66 8.42
CA GLN A 226 -4.52 -2.29 7.25
C GLN A 226 -5.29 -1.30 6.36
N LEU A 227 -5.58 -0.08 6.82
CA LEU A 227 -6.13 0.98 5.97
C LEU A 227 -5.20 1.33 4.78
N ARG A 228 -3.89 1.12 4.92
CA ARG A 228 -2.91 1.28 3.82
C ARG A 228 -3.11 0.27 2.69
N THR A 229 -3.86 -0.80 2.93
CA THR A 229 -4.18 -1.82 1.93
C THR A 229 -5.45 -1.51 1.14
N LEU A 230 -6.13 -0.39 1.42
CA LEU A 230 -7.25 0.08 0.61
C LEU A 230 -6.83 0.20 -0.87
N PRO A 231 -7.75 -0.06 -1.81
CA PRO A 231 -7.44 -0.03 -3.23
C PRO A 231 -6.79 1.31 -3.61
N THR A 232 -5.68 1.23 -4.32
CA THR A 232 -5.08 2.41 -4.94
C THR A 232 -6.01 2.91 -6.03
N GLY A 233 -6.15 4.24 -6.12
CA GLY A 233 -6.92 4.83 -7.21
C GLY A 233 -6.24 4.57 -8.56
N PRO A 234 -6.95 4.74 -9.69
CA PRO A 234 -6.31 4.75 -11.01
C PRO A 234 -5.13 5.73 -11.05
N THR A 235 -4.13 5.42 -11.88
CA THR A 235 -2.98 6.30 -12.11
C THR A 235 -3.44 7.72 -12.42
N GLY A 236 -2.86 8.72 -11.76
CA GLY A 236 -3.29 10.13 -11.85
C GLY A 236 -4.41 10.53 -10.89
N GLN A 237 -4.87 9.66 -9.98
CA GLN A 237 -5.82 10.03 -8.90
C GLN A 237 -5.24 9.82 -7.50
N VAL A 238 -5.64 10.66 -6.55
CA VAL A 238 -5.30 10.48 -5.13
C VAL A 238 -6.09 9.30 -4.58
N GLY A 239 -5.38 8.26 -4.16
CA GLY A 239 -5.98 7.05 -3.58
C GLY A 239 -6.84 7.34 -2.33
N LEU A 240 -7.78 6.44 -2.05
CA LEU A 240 -8.76 6.61 -0.98
C LEU A 240 -8.12 6.80 0.41
N TYR A 241 -7.12 5.97 0.73
CA TYR A 241 -6.36 6.09 1.98
C TYR A 241 -5.75 7.48 2.16
N ARG A 242 -5.05 8.00 1.14
CA ARG A 242 -4.40 9.32 1.20
C ARG A 242 -5.41 10.44 1.45
N ARG A 243 -6.56 10.43 0.77
CA ARG A 243 -7.62 11.44 0.96
C ARG A 243 -8.19 11.43 2.37
N VAL A 244 -8.44 10.23 2.92
CA VAL A 244 -8.99 10.08 4.26
C VAL A 244 -7.97 10.53 5.32
N MET A 245 -6.70 10.12 5.18
CA MET A 245 -5.65 10.53 6.12
C MET A 245 -5.34 12.03 6.04
N GLN A 246 -5.39 12.63 4.85
CA GLN A 246 -5.29 14.09 4.72
C GLN A 246 -6.43 14.80 5.47
N GLY A 247 -7.67 14.37 5.27
CA GLY A 247 -8.82 14.94 6.00
C GLY A 247 -8.77 14.68 7.51
N HIS A 248 -8.20 13.55 7.94
CA HIS A 248 -7.96 13.24 9.35
C HIS A 248 -6.99 14.23 10.00
N ASP A 249 -5.83 14.42 9.37
CA ASP A 249 -4.77 15.27 9.89
C ASP A 249 -5.19 16.74 9.93
N LEU A 250 -5.84 17.23 8.86
CA LEU A 250 -6.38 18.59 8.82
C LEU A 250 -7.47 18.79 9.87
N TYR A 251 -8.36 17.83 10.08
CA TYR A 251 -9.39 17.94 11.13
C TYR A 251 -8.77 18.15 12.52
N HIS A 252 -7.80 17.33 12.90
CA HIS A 252 -7.17 17.47 14.23
C HIS A 252 -6.32 18.73 14.34
N TYR A 253 -5.66 19.13 13.25
CA TYR A 253 -4.94 20.40 13.19
C TYR A 253 -5.88 21.60 13.38
N ASP A 254 -6.97 21.66 12.61
CA ASP A 254 -7.97 22.74 12.68
C ASP A 254 -8.59 22.83 14.08
N GLN A 255 -8.92 21.70 14.70
CA GLN A 255 -9.43 21.68 16.08
C GLN A 255 -8.37 22.16 17.09
N HIS A 256 -7.09 21.84 16.88
CA HIS A 256 -6.01 22.25 17.79
C HIS A 256 -5.70 23.74 17.70
N VAL A 257 -5.72 24.34 16.51
CA VAL A 257 -5.39 25.77 16.32
C VAL A 257 -6.59 26.71 16.49
N SER A 258 -7.81 26.19 16.39
CA SER A 258 -9.04 26.99 16.47
C SER A 258 -9.18 27.68 17.84
N ASP A 259 -9.41 29.00 17.83
CA ASP A 259 -9.80 29.80 19.00
C ASP A 259 -11.32 29.97 19.12
N LEU A 260 -12.09 29.36 18.21
CA LEU A 260 -13.55 29.51 18.12
C LEU A 260 -14.32 28.64 19.12
N ASP A 261 -13.68 27.63 19.69
CA ASP A 261 -14.31 26.64 20.55
C ASP A 261 -13.36 26.23 21.68
N SER A 262 -13.88 26.15 22.91
CA SER A 262 -13.15 25.70 24.09
C SER A 262 -13.42 24.22 24.40
N ARG A 263 -14.07 23.48 23.51
CA ARG A 263 -14.26 22.04 23.64
C ARG A 263 -12.89 21.36 23.67
N ARG A 264 -12.77 20.46 24.63
CA ARG A 264 -11.60 19.61 24.79
C ARG A 264 -11.38 18.76 23.54
N THR A 265 -10.17 18.79 23.01
CA THR A 265 -9.74 18.04 21.83
C THR A 265 -8.97 16.77 22.21
N TRP A 266 -8.67 15.93 21.21
CA TRP A 266 -7.77 14.79 21.41
C TRP A 266 -6.36 15.23 21.80
N THR A 267 -5.86 16.30 21.20
CA THR A 267 -4.54 16.87 21.50
C THR A 267 -4.44 17.34 22.96
N ASP A 268 -5.49 17.95 23.50
CA ASP A 268 -5.53 18.36 24.92
C ASP A 268 -5.49 17.14 25.86
N VAL A 269 -6.18 16.05 25.49
CA VAL A 269 -6.15 14.82 26.29
C VAL A 269 -4.78 14.16 26.25
N HIS A 270 -4.10 14.15 25.10
CA HIS A 270 -2.74 13.63 24.98
C HIS A 270 -1.74 14.33 25.91
N ASP A 271 -1.88 15.63 26.12
CA ASP A 271 -1.04 16.38 27.06
C ASP A 271 -1.27 16.01 28.54
N GLU A 272 -2.40 15.39 28.86
CA GLU A 272 -2.78 14.98 30.22
C GLU A 272 -2.56 13.50 30.52
N LEU A 273 -2.29 12.69 29.48
CA LEU A 273 -1.97 11.28 29.67
C LEU A 273 -0.61 11.11 30.38
N PRO A 274 -0.46 10.09 31.25
CA PRO A 274 0.82 9.80 31.90
C PRO A 274 1.92 9.60 30.86
N SER A 275 3.09 10.19 31.09
CA SER A 275 4.20 10.06 30.15
C SER A 275 4.86 8.68 30.26
N GLU A 276 5.33 8.12 29.14
CA GLU A 276 5.92 6.77 29.07
C GLU A 276 7.11 6.56 30.04
N ASP A 277 7.74 7.64 30.51
CA ASP A 277 8.89 7.62 31.42
C ASP A 277 8.48 7.52 32.92
N GLU A 278 7.20 7.73 33.26
CA GLU A 278 6.72 7.77 34.67
C GLU A 278 6.63 6.38 35.34
N ASP A 279 6.63 5.29 34.56
CA ASP A 279 6.41 3.93 35.08
C ASP A 279 7.64 3.27 35.72
N THR A 280 8.83 3.88 35.66
CA THR A 280 10.06 3.26 36.21
C THR A 280 10.48 3.74 37.60
N ASN A 281 9.92 4.83 38.14
CA ASN A 281 10.15 5.23 39.53
C ASN A 281 8.97 6.06 40.04
N GLY A 282 8.19 5.50 40.98
CA GLY A 282 6.94 6.07 41.46
C GLY A 282 7.04 7.52 41.94
N GLY A 283 6.37 8.41 41.21
CA GLY A 283 6.07 9.79 41.57
C GLY A 283 5.60 10.58 40.35
N PRO A 284 4.67 11.56 40.49
CA PRO A 284 4.31 12.46 39.39
C PRO A 284 5.43 13.48 39.17
N GLU A 285 6.54 13.05 38.56
CA GLU A 285 7.61 13.96 38.16
C GLU A 285 7.27 14.55 36.79
N ARG A 286 7.13 15.88 36.74
CA ARG A 286 6.97 16.64 35.50
C ARG A 286 7.98 16.17 34.44
N PRO A 287 7.61 16.15 33.14
CA PRO A 287 8.47 15.63 32.08
C PRO A 287 9.86 16.25 32.17
N THR A 288 10.87 15.38 32.30
CA THR A 288 12.25 15.80 32.53
C THR A 288 12.69 16.73 31.40
N ARG A 289 13.64 17.63 31.69
CA ARG A 289 14.23 18.50 30.65
C ARG A 289 14.78 17.69 29.47
N LEU A 290 15.23 16.46 29.71
CA LEU A 290 15.72 15.55 28.69
C LEU A 290 14.58 15.02 27.80
N SER A 291 13.48 14.53 28.39
CA SER A 291 12.30 14.03 27.65
C SER A 291 11.70 15.11 26.74
N ARG A 292 11.64 16.36 27.24
CA ARG A 292 11.23 17.51 26.41
C ARG A 292 12.15 17.74 25.23
N LEU A 293 13.45 17.44 25.30
CA LEU A 293 14.40 17.65 24.21
C LEU A 293 14.43 16.48 23.21
N THR A 294 13.90 15.32 23.58
CA THR A 294 13.97 14.10 22.76
C THR A 294 12.67 13.78 22.04
N ARG A 295 11.52 14.31 22.46
CA ARG A 295 10.21 14.07 21.83
C ARG A 295 9.49 15.38 21.46
N LEU A 296 8.60 15.30 20.47
CA LEU A 296 7.66 16.38 20.17
C LEU A 296 6.52 16.34 21.19
N THR A 297 5.99 17.51 21.55
CA THR A 297 4.74 17.56 22.33
C THR A 297 3.56 17.11 21.46
N PRO A 298 2.44 16.65 22.06
CA PRO A 298 1.21 16.37 21.33
C PRO A 298 0.75 17.50 20.40
N GLY A 299 0.81 18.76 20.86
CA GLY A 299 0.49 19.93 20.02
C GLY A 299 1.47 20.13 18.86
N GLU A 300 2.77 19.98 19.10
CA GLU A 300 3.80 20.03 18.04
C GLU A 300 3.58 18.93 16.99
N ARG A 301 3.27 17.71 17.43
CA ARG A 301 2.99 16.56 16.56
C ARG A 301 1.70 16.74 15.76
N THR A 302 0.64 17.26 16.37
CA THR A 302 -0.63 17.56 15.70
C THR A 302 -0.42 18.64 14.63
N THR A 303 0.31 19.70 14.97
CA THR A 303 0.68 20.77 14.03
C THR A 303 1.49 20.23 12.85
N LEU A 304 2.52 19.41 13.12
CA LEU A 304 3.33 18.81 12.07
C LEU A 304 2.48 17.94 11.12
N CYS A 305 1.57 17.13 11.64
CA CYS A 305 0.68 16.32 10.79
C CYS A 305 -0.23 17.19 9.91
N GLY A 306 -0.78 18.29 10.45
CA GLY A 306 -1.57 19.27 9.70
C GLY A 306 -0.78 19.90 8.55
N LEU A 307 0.40 20.46 8.84
CA LEU A 307 1.26 21.09 7.83
C LEU A 307 1.69 20.10 6.74
N LEU A 308 1.98 18.84 7.10
CA LEU A 308 2.28 17.78 6.12
C LEU A 308 1.07 17.41 5.27
N ALA A 309 -0.15 17.53 5.80
CA ALA A 309 -1.39 17.25 5.08
C ALA A 309 -1.78 18.37 4.09
N GLU A 310 -1.25 19.58 4.26
CA GLU A 310 -1.40 20.67 3.26
C GLU A 310 -0.51 20.49 2.03
N LEU A 311 0.55 19.69 2.14
CA LEU A 311 1.44 19.40 1.03
C LEU A 311 0.82 18.41 0.04
N PRO A 312 1.18 18.50 -1.26
CA PRO A 312 0.84 17.48 -2.23
C PRO A 312 1.31 16.09 -1.78
N PRO A 313 0.57 15.02 -2.13
CA PRO A 313 0.92 13.67 -1.72
C PRO A 313 2.31 13.27 -2.24
N PRO A 314 3.01 12.35 -1.54
CA PRO A 314 4.31 11.88 -1.97
C PRO A 314 4.24 11.18 -3.35
N GLY A 315 5.30 11.36 -4.14
CA GLY A 315 5.41 10.79 -5.48
C GLY A 315 5.42 9.26 -5.50
N SER A 316 6.00 8.63 -4.47
CA SER A 316 6.03 7.17 -4.27
C SER A 316 6.23 6.81 -2.79
N SER A 317 5.94 5.56 -2.43
CA SER A 317 6.25 5.02 -1.10
C SER A 317 7.76 4.95 -0.86
N GLU A 318 8.55 4.57 -1.88
CA GLU A 318 10.01 4.55 -1.79
C GLU A 318 10.61 5.92 -1.49
N ALA A 319 10.06 7.01 -2.04
CA ALA A 319 10.53 8.35 -1.74
C ALA A 319 10.32 8.69 -0.25
N VAL A 320 9.17 8.34 0.32
CA VAL A 320 8.89 8.53 1.75
C VAL A 320 9.86 7.71 2.60
N ARG A 321 10.07 6.44 2.23
CA ARG A 321 10.99 5.53 2.93
C ARG A 321 12.43 6.04 2.92
N ALA A 322 12.92 6.52 1.77
CA ALA A 322 14.27 7.06 1.64
C ALA A 322 14.47 8.33 2.48
N LEU A 323 13.46 9.20 2.57
CA LEU A 323 13.53 10.37 3.45
C LEU A 323 13.51 9.97 4.93
N ALA A 324 12.69 8.99 5.31
CA ALA A 324 12.67 8.47 6.67
C ALA A 324 14.00 7.82 7.06
N GLU A 325 14.58 6.98 6.19
CA GLU A 325 15.91 6.38 6.34
C GLU A 325 16.98 7.47 6.55
N ALA A 326 16.99 8.50 5.69
CA ALA A 326 17.96 9.59 5.78
C ALA A 326 17.83 10.42 7.06
N ALA A 327 16.62 10.58 7.58
CA ALA A 327 16.35 11.32 8.81
C ALA A 327 16.67 10.53 10.08
N ARG A 328 16.46 9.20 10.05
CA ARG A 328 16.64 8.26 11.16
C ARG A 328 18.08 7.76 11.28
N GLY A 329 18.76 7.56 10.15
CA GLY A 329 20.15 7.08 10.07
C GLY A 329 20.31 5.56 9.84
N ASP A 330 19.20 4.83 9.76
CA ASP A 330 19.11 3.38 9.52
C ASP A 330 17.91 3.04 8.62
N GLU A 331 17.94 1.85 8.01
CA GLU A 331 16.85 1.37 7.19
C GLU A 331 15.60 1.06 8.06
N PRO A 332 14.43 1.66 7.76
CA PRO A 332 13.19 1.34 8.47
C PRO A 332 12.78 -0.13 8.28
N ASP A 333 12.03 -0.67 9.25
CA ASP A 333 11.51 -2.04 9.20
C ASP A 333 10.74 -2.33 7.90
N THR A 334 11.30 -3.24 7.10
CA THR A 334 10.82 -3.61 5.76
C THR A 334 9.57 -4.50 5.79
N GLY A 335 9.23 -5.06 6.97
CA GLY A 335 8.02 -5.82 7.20
C GLY A 335 6.76 -4.97 7.40
N LEU A 336 6.89 -3.65 7.47
CA LEU A 336 5.76 -2.73 7.61
C LEU A 336 5.05 -2.48 6.26
N PRO A 337 3.73 -2.20 6.26
CA PRO A 337 3.03 -1.78 5.06
C PRO A 337 3.61 -0.48 4.48
N ALA A 338 3.66 -0.39 3.15
CA ALA A 338 4.14 0.75 2.38
C ALA A 338 3.66 2.11 2.94
N PRO A 339 4.56 3.06 3.25
CA PRO A 339 4.14 4.42 3.61
C PRO A 339 3.56 5.14 2.39
N LEU A 340 2.31 5.58 2.48
CA LEU A 340 1.58 6.20 1.38
C LEU A 340 1.39 7.71 1.55
N THR A 341 1.57 8.25 2.76
CA THR A 341 1.47 9.69 3.08
C THR A 341 2.74 10.19 3.76
N TRP A 342 2.90 11.51 3.86
CA TRP A 342 3.98 12.09 4.65
C TRP A 342 3.86 11.74 6.14
N ARG A 343 2.63 11.62 6.68
CA ARG A 343 2.34 11.10 8.03
C ARG A 343 2.87 9.68 8.21
N ASP A 344 2.72 8.81 7.22
CA ASP A 344 3.23 7.43 7.35
C ASP A 344 4.76 7.39 7.52
N GLY A 345 5.47 8.34 6.90
CA GLY A 345 6.91 8.51 7.11
C GLY A 345 7.25 8.92 8.55
N LEU A 346 6.46 9.77 9.21
CA LEU A 346 6.62 10.05 10.64
C LEU A 346 6.43 8.78 11.49
N GLY A 347 5.49 7.92 11.09
CA GLY A 347 5.28 6.61 11.69
C GLY A 347 6.51 5.69 11.68
N LEU A 348 7.48 5.94 10.79
CA LEU A 348 8.75 5.22 10.71
C LEU A 348 9.86 5.82 11.59
N LEU A 349 9.64 6.98 12.22
CA LEU A 349 10.66 7.72 12.98
C LEU A 349 10.54 7.52 14.49
N HIS A 350 9.56 6.74 14.95
CA HIS A 350 9.40 6.37 16.36
C HIS A 350 10.57 5.49 16.82
N ASP A 351 11.07 5.75 18.03
CA ASP A 351 12.17 5.01 18.66
C ASP A 351 13.44 4.89 17.77
N PRO A 352 14.02 6.01 17.28
CA PRO A 352 15.18 5.97 16.38
C PRO A 352 16.43 5.41 17.07
N PRO A 353 17.31 4.67 16.37
CA PRO A 353 18.57 4.25 16.95
C PRO A 353 19.48 5.46 17.22
N GLY A 354 20.21 5.41 18.34
CA GLY A 354 21.23 6.41 18.69
C GLY A 354 20.73 7.56 19.56
N THR A 355 21.59 8.57 19.74
CA THR A 355 21.48 9.58 20.81
C THR A 355 20.70 10.84 20.42
N GLY A 356 20.14 10.90 19.21
CA GLY A 356 19.47 12.09 18.67
C GLY A 356 18.01 12.29 19.11
N GLY A 357 17.33 11.24 19.55
CA GLY A 357 15.92 11.31 19.94
C GLY A 357 14.94 11.48 18.77
N GLU A 358 13.69 11.12 19.03
CA GLU A 358 12.56 11.11 18.08
C GLU A 358 12.30 12.50 17.46
N ALA A 359 12.31 13.56 18.28
CA ALA A 359 12.09 14.93 17.83
C ALA A 359 13.09 15.37 16.75
N ALA A 360 14.37 15.04 16.93
CA ALA A 360 15.39 15.42 15.95
C ALA A 360 15.22 14.66 14.62
N ALA A 361 14.86 13.37 14.67
CA ALA A 361 14.57 12.59 13.48
C ALA A 361 13.35 13.16 12.73
N MET A 362 12.26 13.46 13.44
CA MET A 362 11.06 14.07 12.85
C MET A 362 11.32 15.44 12.22
N LEU A 363 12.14 16.30 12.86
CA LEU A 363 12.50 17.61 12.30
C LEU A 363 13.42 17.50 11.08
N ARG A 364 14.34 16.53 11.05
CA ARG A 364 15.15 16.24 9.85
C ARG A 364 14.25 15.84 8.69
N TYR A 365 13.35 14.89 8.93
CA TYR A 365 12.39 14.43 7.93
C TYR A 365 11.50 15.56 7.42
N ALA A 366 10.92 16.37 8.32
CA ALA A 366 10.11 17.53 7.93
C ALA A 366 10.90 18.55 7.10
N THR A 367 12.18 18.76 7.42
CA THR A 367 13.09 19.61 6.63
C THR A 367 13.29 19.07 5.22
N ASP A 368 13.40 17.75 5.07
CA ASP A 368 13.55 17.14 3.74
C ASP A 368 12.27 17.17 2.93
N VAL A 369 11.14 16.97 3.59
CA VAL A 369 9.83 17.06 2.94
C VAL A 369 9.59 18.48 2.43
N SER A 370 9.97 19.53 3.17
CA SER A 370 9.79 20.92 2.72
C SER A 370 10.64 21.30 1.50
N VAL A 371 11.68 20.54 1.19
CA VAL A 371 12.55 20.75 0.02
C VAL A 371 12.42 19.65 -1.03
N ALA A 372 11.52 18.68 -0.80
CA ALA A 372 11.26 17.60 -1.73
C ALA A 372 10.67 18.16 -3.03
N ASP A 373 10.93 17.46 -4.14
CA ASP A 373 10.32 17.85 -5.41
C ASP A 373 8.88 17.36 -5.44
N HIS A 374 7.96 18.24 -5.06
CA HIS A 374 6.53 18.03 -5.27
C HIS A 374 6.22 18.21 -6.75
N ARG A 375 5.64 17.18 -7.38
CA ARG A 375 5.27 17.22 -8.79
C ARG A 375 4.22 18.28 -9.07
N GLU A 376 3.20 18.34 -8.22
CA GLU A 376 2.28 19.47 -8.17
C GLU A 376 2.90 20.52 -7.25
N PRO A 377 2.90 21.80 -7.63
CA PRO A 377 3.37 22.84 -6.73
C PRO A 377 2.50 22.80 -5.46
N PRO A 378 3.09 22.86 -4.26
CA PRO A 378 2.31 23.02 -3.05
C PRO A 378 1.49 24.31 -3.14
N ALA A 379 0.44 24.40 -2.31
CA ALA A 379 -0.24 25.66 -2.10
C ALA A 379 0.80 26.74 -1.77
N PRO A 380 0.67 27.97 -2.31
CA PRO A 380 1.66 29.02 -2.08
C PRO A 380 1.92 29.22 -0.58
N GLY A 381 3.18 29.04 -0.16
CA GLY A 381 3.62 29.21 1.22
C GLY A 381 3.56 27.94 2.09
N ALA A 382 2.95 26.84 1.67
CA ALA A 382 2.84 25.64 2.52
C ALA A 382 4.19 24.98 2.84
N ASP A 383 5.13 24.95 1.89
CA ASP A 383 6.50 24.47 2.13
C ASP A 383 7.32 25.43 3.01
N GLU A 384 7.11 26.74 2.85
CA GLU A 384 7.69 27.78 3.71
C GLU A 384 7.15 27.71 5.14
N GLU A 385 5.85 27.52 5.32
CA GLU A 385 5.20 27.41 6.64
C GLU A 385 5.67 26.17 7.40
N LEU A 386 5.79 25.03 6.72
CA LEU A 386 6.41 23.84 7.30
C LEU A 386 7.84 24.13 7.75
N TRP A 387 8.64 24.81 6.93
CA TRP A 387 10.02 25.15 7.31
C TRP A 387 10.09 26.16 8.46
N ASP A 388 9.22 27.16 8.48
CA ASP A 388 9.11 28.15 9.56
C ASP A 388 8.76 27.47 10.89
N TRP A 389 7.81 26.54 10.86
CA TRP A 389 7.46 25.72 12.01
C TRP A 389 8.65 24.86 12.48
N VAL A 390 9.37 24.20 11.56
CA VAL A 390 10.58 23.41 11.90
C VAL A 390 11.61 24.29 12.60
N ARG A 391 11.88 25.51 12.10
CA ARG A 391 12.84 26.44 12.73
C ARG A 391 12.39 26.87 14.12
N ALA A 392 11.11 27.20 14.29
CA ALA A 392 10.54 27.60 15.56
C ALA A 392 10.64 26.46 16.59
N THR A 393 10.23 25.25 16.21
CA THR A 393 10.30 24.06 17.08
C THR A 393 11.74 23.68 17.41
N ALA A 394 12.67 23.77 16.46
CA ALA A 394 14.09 23.51 16.71
C ALA A 394 14.75 24.52 17.67
N ALA A 395 14.15 25.69 17.91
CA ALA A 395 14.67 26.72 18.82
C ALA A 395 14.83 26.24 20.27
N ARG A 396 13.98 25.31 20.72
CA ARG A 396 14.08 24.69 22.05
C ARG A 396 15.14 23.58 22.14
N LEU A 397 15.62 23.08 21.00
CA LEU A 397 16.62 22.02 20.89
C LEU A 397 18.06 22.60 20.86
N TRP A 398 19.07 21.74 20.72
CA TRP A 398 20.47 22.15 20.78
C TRP A 398 20.94 22.87 19.49
N ARG A 399 21.88 23.82 19.65
CA ARG A 399 22.40 24.67 18.56
C ARG A 399 22.96 23.88 17.36
N PRO A 400 23.75 22.79 17.56
CA PRO A 400 24.24 21.99 16.44
C PRO A 400 23.13 21.44 15.53
N LEU A 401 22.01 20.94 16.07
CA LEU A 401 20.90 20.46 15.26
C LEU A 401 20.28 21.61 14.45
N ARG A 402 20.09 22.79 15.03
CA ARG A 402 19.55 23.94 14.27
C ARG A 402 20.41 24.30 13.06
N ARG A 403 21.74 24.29 13.24
CA ARG A 403 22.69 24.52 12.15
C ARG A 403 22.57 23.42 11.10
N GLU A 404 22.54 22.15 11.53
CA GLU A 404 22.37 20.99 10.66
C GLU A 404 21.10 21.09 9.80
N LEU A 405 19.95 21.41 10.41
CA LEU A 405 18.67 21.56 9.71
C LEU A 405 18.72 22.70 8.68
N GLY A 406 19.30 23.85 9.03
CA GLY A 406 19.49 24.97 8.08
C GLY A 406 20.35 24.58 6.88
N GLU A 407 21.50 23.96 7.12
CA GLU A 407 22.39 23.48 6.06
C GLU A 407 21.70 22.40 5.19
N ARG A 408 20.88 21.53 5.79
CA ARG A 408 20.11 20.49 5.08
C ARG A 408 19.06 21.11 4.16
N HIS A 409 18.32 22.10 4.65
CA HIS A 409 17.33 22.85 3.88
C HIS A 409 17.97 23.58 2.68
N GLU A 410 19.05 24.32 2.89
CA GLU A 410 19.77 25.03 1.82
C GLU A 410 20.29 24.06 0.73
N ARG A 411 20.87 22.93 1.13
CA ARG A 411 21.31 21.89 0.20
C ARG A 411 20.14 21.31 -0.60
N GLY A 412 19.02 21.01 0.06
CA GLY A 412 17.83 20.47 -0.59
C GLY A 412 17.24 21.43 -1.63
N LEU A 413 17.14 22.72 -1.30
CA LEU A 413 16.71 23.76 -2.25
C LEU A 413 17.63 23.85 -3.48
N ALA A 414 18.96 23.83 -3.25
CA ALA A 414 19.93 23.86 -4.34
C ALA A 414 19.83 22.62 -5.25
N GLU A 415 19.58 21.45 -4.66
CA GLU A 415 19.40 20.19 -5.39
C GLU A 415 18.08 20.16 -6.18
N ARG A 416 16.97 20.60 -5.58
CA ARG A 416 15.66 20.78 -6.23
C ARG A 416 15.79 21.69 -7.45
N GLU A 417 16.46 22.81 -7.30
CA GLU A 417 16.69 23.77 -8.37
C GLU A 417 17.62 23.20 -9.48
N ARG A 418 18.65 22.43 -9.11
CA ARG A 418 19.49 21.70 -10.07
C ARG A 418 18.68 20.67 -10.87
N ARG A 419 17.82 19.89 -10.22
CA ARG A 419 16.91 18.93 -10.86
C ARG A 419 15.99 19.64 -11.85
N ARG A 420 15.32 20.71 -11.43
CA ARG A 420 14.44 21.53 -12.28
C ARG A 420 15.13 22.08 -13.52
N ARG A 421 16.35 22.62 -13.37
CA ARG A 421 17.17 23.09 -14.51
C ARG A 421 17.54 21.96 -15.48
N THR A 422 17.84 20.78 -14.95
CA THR A 422 18.18 19.60 -15.77
C THR A 422 16.97 19.13 -16.58
N SER A 423 15.79 19.06 -15.95
CA SER A 423 14.52 18.71 -16.61
C SER A 423 14.06 19.77 -17.63
N ALA A 424 14.24 21.07 -17.35
CA ALA A 424 13.93 22.15 -18.29
C ALA A 424 14.82 22.12 -19.54
N GLY A 425 16.08 21.69 -19.41
CA GLY A 425 16.99 21.49 -20.54
C GLY A 425 16.66 20.30 -21.44
N GLN A 426 15.70 19.44 -21.05
CA GLN A 426 15.22 18.29 -21.81
C GLN A 426 13.92 18.54 -22.59
N MET A 427 13.46 19.80 -22.70
CA MET A 427 12.29 20.14 -23.53
C MET A 427 12.49 19.73 -25.00
N VAL A 428 11.78 18.68 -25.40
CA VAL A 428 11.61 18.26 -26.80
C VAL A 428 10.71 19.28 -27.49
N HIS A 429 11.25 20.03 -28.45
CA HIS A 429 10.44 20.84 -29.37
C HIS A 429 9.59 19.92 -30.27
N GLY A 430 8.26 19.99 -30.16
CA GLY A 430 7.34 19.47 -31.18
C GLY A 430 5.93 19.12 -30.67
N PRO A 431 4.86 19.34 -31.46
CA PRO A 431 3.48 19.02 -31.10
C PRO A 431 3.15 17.53 -31.36
N PHE A 432 3.99 16.63 -30.87
CA PHE A 432 3.73 15.18 -30.91
C PHE A 432 3.71 14.68 -29.47
N ARG A 433 2.56 14.19 -29.00
CA ARG A 433 2.50 13.49 -27.70
C ARG A 433 3.52 12.34 -27.77
N PRO A 434 4.57 12.32 -26.95
CA PRO A 434 5.48 11.18 -26.93
C PRO A 434 4.65 9.96 -26.53
N ALA A 435 4.76 8.86 -27.30
CA ALA A 435 4.39 7.55 -26.77
C ALA A 435 5.19 7.39 -25.47
N VAL A 436 4.49 7.19 -24.35
CA VAL A 436 5.07 7.06 -23.01
C VAL A 436 6.08 5.91 -23.06
N GLY A 437 7.35 6.24 -23.24
CA GLY A 437 8.43 5.29 -22.99
C GLY A 437 8.46 4.95 -21.51
N LEU A 438 9.07 3.82 -21.15
CA LEU A 438 9.34 3.55 -19.75
C LEU A 438 10.04 4.80 -19.15
N PRO A 439 9.55 5.38 -18.04
CA PRO A 439 10.31 6.39 -17.33
C PRO A 439 11.72 5.85 -16.98
N PRO A 440 12.69 6.72 -16.65
CA PRO A 440 14.01 6.27 -16.17
C PRO A 440 13.84 5.18 -15.12
N PRO A 441 14.80 4.24 -14.97
CA PRO A 441 14.56 3.00 -14.25
C PRO A 441 13.98 3.34 -12.87
N ALA A 442 12.76 2.90 -12.62
CA ALA A 442 12.07 3.12 -11.37
C ALA A 442 12.20 1.83 -10.53
N PRO A 443 11.96 1.89 -9.22
CA PRO A 443 11.73 0.68 -8.45
C PRO A 443 10.69 -0.22 -9.14
N SER A 444 10.97 -1.52 -9.20
CA SER A 444 10.11 -2.51 -9.85
C SER A 444 9.77 -3.63 -8.87
N VAL A 445 8.71 -4.38 -9.17
CA VAL A 445 8.34 -5.55 -8.38
C VAL A 445 8.96 -6.78 -9.04
N LEU A 446 9.72 -7.54 -8.26
CA LEU A 446 10.35 -8.77 -8.65
C LEU A 446 9.55 -9.95 -8.06
N LEU A 447 9.04 -10.82 -8.93
CA LEU A 447 8.49 -12.12 -8.57
C LEU A 447 9.46 -13.20 -9.00
N GLU A 448 9.93 -13.99 -8.05
CA GLU A 448 10.74 -15.17 -8.29
C GLU A 448 9.94 -16.41 -7.93
N ALA A 449 9.99 -17.44 -8.78
CA ALA A 449 9.47 -18.77 -8.43
C ALA A 449 10.38 -19.86 -9.00
N TRP A 450 10.69 -20.86 -8.18
CA TRP A 450 11.57 -21.97 -8.53
C TRP A 450 11.03 -23.29 -8.00
N ALA A 451 11.24 -24.36 -8.78
CA ALA A 451 10.75 -25.70 -8.44
C ALA A 451 11.56 -26.29 -7.28
N GLN A 452 10.88 -27.00 -6.37
CA GLN A 452 11.53 -27.90 -5.42
C GLN A 452 11.91 -29.20 -6.13
N VAL A 453 13.09 -29.72 -5.81
CA VAL A 453 13.64 -30.87 -6.55
C VAL A 453 12.73 -32.09 -6.37
N TRP A 454 12.33 -32.71 -7.49
CA TRP A 454 11.52 -33.95 -7.54
C TRP A 454 10.04 -33.82 -7.12
N GLU A 455 9.52 -32.61 -6.93
CA GLU A 455 8.11 -32.38 -6.58
C GLU A 455 7.49 -31.31 -7.49
N ASP A 456 6.18 -31.40 -7.78
CA ASP A 456 5.45 -30.37 -8.53
C ASP A 456 4.97 -29.24 -7.61
N VAL A 457 5.91 -28.73 -6.82
CA VAL A 457 5.70 -27.62 -5.89
C VAL A 457 6.83 -26.61 -6.03
N TYR A 458 6.50 -25.35 -5.78
CA TYR A 458 7.34 -24.20 -6.06
C TYR A 458 7.49 -23.36 -4.81
N ASP A 459 8.70 -22.90 -4.59
CA ASP A 459 8.98 -21.83 -3.66
C ASP A 459 8.92 -20.51 -4.43
N TRP A 460 8.55 -19.45 -3.74
CA TRP A 460 8.39 -18.14 -4.35
C TRP A 460 8.84 -17.03 -3.42
N ARG A 461 9.23 -15.91 -4.04
CA ARG A 461 9.62 -14.68 -3.36
C ARG A 461 9.10 -13.48 -4.14
N VAL A 462 8.58 -12.49 -3.42
CA VAL A 462 8.25 -11.18 -3.96
C VAL A 462 9.13 -10.15 -3.28
N SER A 463 9.79 -9.32 -4.07
CA SER A 463 10.73 -8.29 -3.61
C SER A 463 10.52 -6.98 -4.37
N VAL A 464 10.94 -5.86 -3.79
CA VAL A 464 11.08 -4.58 -4.47
C VAL A 464 12.52 -4.48 -4.96
N LEU A 465 12.72 -4.49 -6.29
CA LEU A 465 14.03 -4.24 -6.88
C LEU A 465 14.24 -2.74 -6.99
N ALA A 466 15.33 -2.25 -6.39
CA ALA A 466 15.61 -0.83 -6.32
C ALA A 466 15.82 -0.20 -7.72
N GLY A 467 15.65 1.12 -7.74
CA GLY A 467 15.97 1.95 -8.89
C GLY A 467 17.49 1.98 -9.21
N PRO A 468 17.88 2.72 -10.25
CA PRO A 468 19.23 2.75 -10.81
C PRO A 468 20.23 3.42 -9.90
N ASP A 469 19.75 4.19 -8.91
CA ASP A 469 20.60 4.80 -7.88
C ASP A 469 21.17 3.77 -6.90
N ARG A 470 20.54 2.59 -6.79
CA ARG A 470 20.99 1.45 -5.96
C ARG A 470 20.82 0.13 -6.75
N PRO A 471 21.56 -0.08 -7.85
CA PRO A 471 21.34 -1.22 -8.73
C PRO A 471 21.66 -2.54 -8.01
N GLY A 472 20.85 -3.57 -8.27
CA GLY A 472 21.03 -4.91 -7.69
C GLY A 472 20.54 -5.07 -6.24
N GLN A 473 20.18 -3.98 -5.56
CA GLN A 473 19.58 -4.07 -4.23
C GLN A 473 18.10 -4.46 -4.34
N ALA A 474 17.68 -5.47 -3.56
CA ALA A 474 16.28 -5.83 -3.42
C ALA A 474 15.84 -5.80 -1.94
N THR A 475 14.65 -5.30 -1.69
CA THR A 475 14.00 -5.39 -0.37
C THR A 475 12.93 -6.48 -0.43
N PRO A 476 13.01 -7.55 0.39
CA PRO A 476 11.98 -8.59 0.41
C PRO A 476 10.64 -8.03 0.88
N VAL A 477 9.56 -8.49 0.24
CA VAL A 477 8.17 -8.22 0.66
C VAL A 477 7.60 -9.42 1.38
N ALA A 478 7.66 -10.59 0.75
CA ALA A 478 7.27 -11.88 1.35
C ALA A 478 7.85 -13.04 0.54
N SER A 479 7.92 -14.21 1.17
CA SER A 479 8.23 -15.47 0.51
C SER A 479 7.29 -16.57 1.01
N GLY A 480 7.22 -17.66 0.27
CA GLY A 480 6.49 -18.85 0.64
C GLY A 480 7.12 -20.08 0.00
N THR A 481 6.80 -21.25 0.55
CA THR A 481 7.38 -22.51 0.12
C THR A 481 6.29 -23.52 -0.24
N ARG A 482 6.65 -24.46 -1.11
CA ARG A 482 5.86 -25.65 -1.45
C ARG A 482 4.42 -25.35 -1.91
N VAL A 483 4.25 -24.45 -2.88
CA VAL A 483 2.95 -24.10 -3.47
C VAL A 483 2.83 -24.71 -4.88
N THR A 484 1.66 -25.21 -5.26
CA THR A 484 1.44 -25.71 -6.64
C THR A 484 1.36 -24.54 -7.63
N LEU A 485 1.61 -24.77 -8.94
CA LEU A 485 1.42 -23.71 -9.95
C LEU A 485 -0.01 -23.17 -10.00
N ALA A 486 -1.01 -24.00 -9.68
CA ALA A 486 -2.41 -23.60 -9.66
C ALA A 486 -2.73 -22.67 -8.48
N ASP A 487 -2.07 -22.87 -7.33
CA ASP A 487 -2.29 -22.09 -6.11
C ASP A 487 -1.38 -20.84 -6.04
N LEU A 488 -0.30 -20.81 -6.83
CA LEU A 488 0.67 -19.71 -6.88
C LEU A 488 0.02 -18.33 -7.05
N PRO A 489 -0.95 -18.11 -7.97
CA PRO A 489 -1.57 -16.80 -8.17
C PRO A 489 -2.24 -16.27 -6.90
N GLU A 490 -2.85 -17.14 -6.08
CA GLU A 490 -3.49 -16.72 -4.82
C GLU A 490 -2.45 -16.49 -3.73
N ALA A 491 -1.41 -17.35 -3.64
CA ALA A 491 -0.34 -17.22 -2.66
C ALA A 491 0.43 -15.89 -2.79
N VAL A 492 0.73 -15.47 -4.03
CA VAL A 492 1.51 -14.25 -4.30
C VAL A 492 0.65 -12.99 -4.40
N ARG A 493 -0.69 -13.11 -4.38
CA ARG A 493 -1.61 -11.99 -4.62
C ARG A 493 -1.39 -10.81 -3.65
N ALA A 494 -1.45 -11.07 -2.35
CA ALA A 494 -1.25 -10.03 -1.34
C ALA A 494 0.19 -9.47 -1.34
N PRO A 495 1.25 -10.29 -1.45
CA PRO A 495 2.61 -9.83 -1.66
C PRO A 495 2.80 -8.94 -2.90
N LEU A 496 2.23 -9.31 -4.05
CA LEU A 496 2.30 -8.51 -5.27
C LEU A 496 1.57 -7.17 -5.09
N ALA A 497 0.38 -7.17 -4.48
CA ALA A 497 -0.34 -5.93 -4.19
C ALA A 497 0.47 -5.00 -3.28
N GLU A 498 1.20 -5.54 -2.31
CA GLU A 498 2.10 -4.78 -1.45
C GLU A 498 3.34 -4.26 -2.21
N GLY A 499 3.99 -5.10 -3.02
CA GLY A 499 5.09 -4.67 -3.89
C GLY A 499 4.66 -3.53 -4.82
N PHE A 500 3.47 -3.63 -5.40
CA PHE A 500 2.90 -2.57 -6.24
C PHE A 500 2.67 -1.29 -5.44
N ARG A 501 2.14 -1.34 -4.21
CA ARG A 501 2.01 -0.14 -3.37
C ARG A 501 3.36 0.52 -3.06
N ARG A 502 4.42 -0.27 -2.89
CA ARG A 502 5.78 0.25 -2.64
C ARG A 502 6.35 0.96 -3.87
N CYS A 503 6.16 0.38 -5.06
CA CYS A 503 6.79 0.86 -6.29
C CYS A 503 5.93 1.82 -7.13
N ASP A 504 4.60 1.72 -7.06
CA ASP A 504 3.69 2.53 -7.86
C ASP A 504 3.88 4.01 -7.53
N THR A 505 3.96 4.80 -8.59
CA THR A 505 3.96 6.26 -8.50
C THR A 505 2.57 6.75 -8.87
N HIS A 506 2.30 8.03 -8.61
CA HIS A 506 1.08 8.65 -9.13
C HIS A 506 1.03 8.70 -10.68
N GLU A 507 2.18 8.56 -11.34
CA GLU A 507 2.35 8.70 -12.80
C GLU A 507 2.32 7.41 -13.59
N ALA A 508 2.81 6.34 -12.98
CA ALA A 508 3.09 5.10 -13.64
C ALA A 508 2.94 3.94 -12.65
N ALA A 509 2.25 2.90 -13.11
CA ALA A 509 2.26 1.60 -12.46
C ALA A 509 3.65 0.95 -12.62
N ALA A 510 4.15 0.36 -11.55
CA ALA A 510 5.44 -0.30 -11.52
C ALA A 510 5.49 -1.50 -12.46
N LEU A 511 6.64 -1.68 -13.11
CA LEU A 511 6.98 -2.87 -13.88
C LEU A 511 6.97 -4.10 -12.96
N LEU A 512 6.33 -5.18 -13.42
CA LEU A 512 6.47 -6.51 -12.82
C LEU A 512 7.51 -7.31 -13.60
N GLU A 513 8.60 -7.68 -12.93
CA GLU A 513 9.65 -8.55 -13.43
C GLU A 513 9.45 -9.95 -12.86
N VAL A 514 9.30 -10.94 -13.73
CA VAL A 514 9.05 -12.33 -13.36
C VAL A 514 10.28 -13.16 -13.70
N VAL A 515 10.94 -13.68 -12.68
CA VAL A 515 12.10 -14.57 -12.80
C VAL A 515 11.65 -15.99 -12.49
N VAL A 516 11.65 -16.82 -13.53
CA VAL A 516 11.29 -18.24 -13.45
C VAL A 516 12.17 -19.02 -14.42
N ALA A 517 12.26 -20.34 -14.26
CA ALA A 517 12.94 -21.19 -15.24
C ALA A 517 12.28 -21.08 -16.63
N GLU A 518 13.05 -21.31 -17.70
CA GLU A 518 12.60 -21.10 -19.09
C GLU A 518 11.35 -21.93 -19.44
N GLU A 519 11.17 -23.11 -18.82
CA GLU A 519 10.00 -23.98 -19.01
C GLU A 519 8.70 -23.29 -18.55
N LEU A 520 8.81 -22.39 -17.58
CA LEU A 520 7.70 -21.65 -16.96
C LEU A 520 7.42 -20.30 -17.64
N PHE A 521 8.11 -19.96 -18.74
CA PHE A 521 7.79 -18.74 -19.51
C PHE A 521 6.37 -18.76 -20.12
N GLY A 522 5.71 -19.93 -20.09
CA GLY A 522 4.30 -20.09 -20.44
C GLY A 522 3.31 -19.75 -19.31
N LEU A 523 3.76 -19.38 -18.10
CA LEU A 523 2.86 -19.01 -17.01
C LEU A 523 2.05 -17.76 -17.38
N PRO A 524 0.72 -17.74 -17.16
CA PRO A 524 -0.13 -16.63 -17.54
C PRO A 524 -0.12 -15.51 -16.48
N VAL A 525 1.08 -15.07 -16.05
CA VAL A 525 1.22 -14.07 -14.98
C VAL A 525 0.52 -12.77 -15.32
N ASP A 526 0.56 -12.35 -16.58
CA ASP A 526 -0.16 -11.16 -17.08
C ASP A 526 -1.68 -11.28 -17.00
N GLU A 527 -2.24 -12.49 -16.89
CA GLU A 527 -3.67 -12.75 -16.74
C GLU A 527 -4.12 -12.81 -15.27
N TRP A 528 -3.18 -12.88 -14.32
CA TRP A 528 -3.49 -12.93 -12.89
C TRP A 528 -4.14 -11.64 -12.42
N THR A 529 -5.09 -11.76 -11.50
CA THR A 529 -5.86 -10.64 -10.98
C THR A 529 -5.44 -10.33 -9.54
N VAL A 530 -4.65 -9.28 -9.37
CA VAL A 530 -4.05 -8.90 -8.08
C VAL A 530 -4.95 -7.98 -7.26
N SER A 531 -5.43 -6.90 -7.87
CA SER A 531 -6.38 -5.92 -7.29
C SER A 531 -7.36 -5.45 -8.37
N GLY A 532 -8.57 -5.06 -7.95
CA GLY A 532 -9.58 -4.44 -8.82
C GLY A 532 -10.22 -5.34 -9.89
N GLY A 533 -10.00 -6.67 -9.82
CA GLY A 533 -10.60 -7.65 -10.74
C GLY A 533 -10.07 -7.62 -12.19
N VAL A 534 -9.16 -6.71 -12.52
CA VAL A 534 -8.55 -6.59 -13.86
C VAL A 534 -7.23 -7.37 -13.89
N PRO A 535 -6.88 -8.05 -15.00
CA PRO A 535 -5.59 -8.71 -15.14
C PRO A 535 -4.39 -7.76 -14.98
N VAL A 536 -3.33 -8.22 -14.31
CA VAL A 536 -2.16 -7.39 -14.00
C VAL A 536 -1.45 -6.90 -15.26
N GLY A 537 -1.40 -7.69 -16.33
CA GLY A 537 -0.79 -7.28 -17.61
C GLY A 537 -1.55 -6.22 -18.39
N VAL A 538 -2.81 -5.97 -18.01
CA VAL A 538 -3.59 -4.82 -18.49
C VAL A 538 -3.26 -3.58 -17.67
N GLN A 539 -3.09 -3.75 -16.35
CA GLN A 539 -2.84 -2.66 -15.42
C GLN A 539 -1.40 -2.11 -15.48
N ARG A 540 -0.42 -2.96 -15.80
CA ARG A 540 1.01 -2.60 -15.76
C ARG A 540 1.85 -3.41 -16.75
N PRO A 541 3.06 -2.95 -17.12
CA PRO A 541 4.01 -3.75 -17.88
C PRO A 541 4.42 -5.00 -17.08
N VAL A 542 4.51 -6.14 -17.77
CA VAL A 542 4.95 -7.43 -17.21
C VAL A 542 5.96 -8.04 -18.15
N VAL A 543 7.13 -8.40 -17.61
CA VAL A 543 8.24 -8.98 -18.35
C VAL A 543 8.79 -10.23 -17.66
N LEU A 544 9.35 -11.13 -18.46
CA LEU A 544 10.07 -12.33 -18.02
C LEU A 544 11.57 -12.03 -17.97
N ARG A 545 12.29 -12.71 -17.09
CA ARG A 545 13.74 -12.63 -16.94
C ARG A 545 14.30 -14.03 -16.69
N HIS A 546 15.53 -14.27 -17.18
CA HIS A 546 16.22 -15.52 -16.86
C HIS A 546 16.61 -15.55 -15.38
N PRO A 547 16.59 -16.73 -14.74
CA PRO A 547 17.23 -16.91 -13.44
C PRO A 547 18.74 -16.65 -13.60
N GLY A 548 19.39 -16.22 -12.52
CA GLY A 548 20.71 -15.59 -12.51
C GLY A 548 21.85 -16.25 -13.32
N GLY A 549 22.97 -15.54 -13.40
CA GLY A 549 24.15 -15.93 -14.16
C GLY A 549 24.75 -14.73 -14.88
N ASP A 550 26.05 -14.79 -15.15
CA ASP A 550 26.75 -13.71 -15.84
C ASP A 550 26.18 -13.54 -17.26
N PRO A 551 25.85 -12.31 -17.67
CA PRO A 551 25.41 -12.07 -19.03
C PRO A 551 26.55 -12.42 -20.01
N PRO A 552 26.25 -13.08 -21.14
CA PRO A 552 27.24 -13.31 -22.18
C PRO A 552 27.90 -12.01 -22.65
N ALA A 553 29.12 -12.08 -23.18
CA ALA A 553 29.89 -10.91 -23.60
C ALA A 553 29.14 -10.05 -24.63
N GLU A 554 28.37 -10.68 -25.52
CA GLU A 554 27.60 -10.07 -26.58
C GLU A 554 26.32 -9.36 -26.08
N ALA A 555 25.88 -9.63 -24.84
CA ALA A 555 24.58 -9.17 -24.34
C ALA A 555 24.49 -7.65 -24.24
N ALA A 556 25.56 -6.98 -23.81
CA ALA A 556 25.59 -5.52 -23.67
C ALA A 556 25.47 -4.79 -25.02
N GLU A 557 26.15 -5.30 -26.06
CA GLU A 557 26.09 -4.74 -27.41
C GLU A 557 24.71 -4.98 -28.03
N ARG A 558 24.20 -6.23 -27.99
CA ARG A 558 22.85 -6.56 -28.49
C ARG A 558 21.78 -5.73 -27.81
N TRP A 559 21.82 -5.61 -26.48
CA TRP A 559 20.93 -4.74 -25.73
C TRP A 559 20.97 -3.31 -26.25
N THR A 560 22.16 -2.71 -26.35
CA THR A 560 22.32 -1.33 -26.84
C THR A 560 21.74 -1.13 -28.23
N ARG A 561 21.95 -2.10 -29.15
CA ARG A 561 21.45 -2.04 -30.52
C ARG A 561 19.92 -2.18 -30.58
N VAL A 562 19.32 -3.08 -29.80
CA VAL A 562 17.86 -3.19 -29.67
C VAL A 562 17.25 -1.91 -29.09
N GLN A 563 17.89 -1.32 -28.07
CA GLN A 563 17.40 -0.07 -27.47
C GLN A 563 17.50 1.12 -28.43
N ALA A 564 18.47 1.13 -29.36
CA ALA A 564 18.63 2.17 -30.37
C ALA A 564 17.70 1.99 -31.59
N GLY A 565 17.41 0.74 -31.96
CA GLY A 565 16.61 0.41 -33.15
C GLY A 565 17.38 0.53 -34.48
N PRO A 566 16.73 0.23 -35.62
CA PRO A 566 15.37 -0.32 -35.77
C PRO A 566 15.25 -1.74 -35.22
N LEU A 567 14.02 -2.24 -35.01
CA LEU A 567 13.78 -3.60 -34.52
C LEU A 567 13.45 -4.54 -35.69
N LEU A 568 14.05 -5.74 -35.70
CA LEU A 568 13.75 -6.79 -36.70
C LEU A 568 13.20 -8.05 -36.05
N ASP A 569 12.08 -8.59 -36.54
CA ASP A 569 11.52 -9.85 -36.06
C ASP A 569 12.16 -11.08 -36.73
N ARG A 570 12.47 -12.13 -35.97
CA ARG A 570 12.85 -13.45 -36.54
C ARG A 570 12.18 -14.61 -35.83
N ARG A 571 11.41 -15.40 -36.58
CA ARG A 571 10.76 -16.62 -36.07
C ARG A 571 11.81 -17.68 -35.70
N ALA A 572 11.77 -18.19 -34.48
CA ALA A 572 12.79 -19.09 -33.95
C ALA A 572 12.31 -20.53 -33.70
N ASP A 573 11.01 -20.78 -33.53
CA ASP A 573 10.45 -22.10 -33.19
C ASP A 573 9.43 -22.64 -34.20
N CYS A 574 9.16 -21.91 -35.28
CA CYS A 574 8.24 -22.33 -36.32
C CYS A 574 8.62 -21.91 -37.74
N SER A 575 8.17 -22.71 -38.70
CA SER A 575 8.17 -22.38 -40.13
C SER A 575 6.76 -22.62 -40.69
N ARG A 576 6.09 -21.54 -41.13
CA ARG A 576 4.70 -21.56 -41.63
C ARG A 576 3.73 -22.31 -40.71
N GLY A 577 3.83 -22.10 -39.40
CA GLY A 577 2.97 -22.77 -38.44
C GLY A 577 3.25 -24.25 -38.22
N ARG A 578 4.43 -24.78 -38.60
CA ARG A 578 4.94 -26.09 -38.16
C ARG A 578 6.10 -25.93 -37.20
N LYS A 579 6.22 -26.80 -36.19
CA LYS A 579 7.38 -26.83 -35.27
C LYS A 579 8.67 -26.95 -36.11
N TRP A 580 9.64 -26.09 -35.87
CA TRP A 580 10.90 -26.07 -36.60
C TRP A 580 12.02 -25.62 -35.65
N ARG A 581 13.19 -26.27 -35.74
CA ARG A 581 14.39 -25.91 -34.99
C ARG A 581 15.48 -25.44 -35.96
N PRO A 582 15.99 -24.20 -35.82
CA PRO A 582 17.18 -23.72 -36.54
C PRO A 582 18.43 -24.56 -36.23
N ALA A 583 19.46 -24.44 -37.08
CA ALA A 583 20.75 -25.06 -36.81
C ALA A 583 21.47 -24.38 -35.62
N PRO A 584 22.35 -25.08 -34.89
CA PRO A 584 23.18 -24.48 -33.85
C PRO A 584 23.95 -23.25 -34.37
N GLY A 585 24.06 -22.20 -33.54
CA GLY A 585 24.71 -20.94 -33.90
C GLY A 585 23.88 -20.01 -34.80
N TRP A 586 22.67 -20.40 -35.22
CA TRP A 586 21.81 -19.54 -36.03
C TRP A 586 21.48 -18.21 -35.35
N LEU A 587 21.18 -18.22 -34.05
CA LEU A 587 20.90 -17.00 -33.27
C LEU A 587 22.13 -16.09 -33.18
N ALA A 588 23.32 -16.64 -32.97
CA ALA A 588 24.57 -15.87 -32.91
C ALA A 588 24.88 -15.15 -34.24
N ALA A 589 24.46 -15.72 -35.38
CA ALA A 589 24.69 -15.15 -36.71
C ALA A 589 23.70 -14.04 -37.13
N LEU A 590 22.65 -13.77 -36.35
CA LEU A 590 21.70 -12.69 -36.66
C LEU A 590 22.23 -11.33 -36.16
N VAL A 591 21.78 -10.27 -36.83
CA VAL A 591 22.14 -8.88 -36.50
C VAL A 591 21.65 -8.50 -35.10
N ASP A 592 22.41 -7.66 -34.42
CA ASP A 592 22.27 -7.39 -32.98
C ASP A 592 20.97 -6.72 -32.54
N HIS A 593 20.23 -6.11 -33.47
CA HIS A 593 18.93 -5.48 -33.24
C HIS A 593 17.74 -6.40 -33.62
N THR A 594 18.01 -7.70 -33.74
CA THR A 594 16.99 -8.72 -33.98
C THR A 594 16.29 -9.10 -32.68
N VAL A 595 14.98 -9.24 -32.73
CA VAL A 595 14.12 -9.79 -31.67
C VAL A 595 13.67 -11.19 -32.11
N PRO A 596 14.18 -12.26 -31.48
CA PRO A 596 13.68 -13.61 -31.69
C PRO A 596 12.21 -13.72 -31.27
N VAL A 597 11.43 -14.45 -32.05
CA VAL A 597 9.98 -14.62 -31.85
C VAL A 597 9.66 -16.10 -31.74
N LEU A 598 9.07 -16.46 -30.60
CA LEU A 598 8.65 -17.80 -30.23
C LEU A 598 7.12 -17.83 -30.13
N CYS A 599 6.46 -18.73 -30.84
CA CYS A 599 5.00 -18.82 -30.93
C CYS A 599 4.42 -20.14 -30.38
N ARG A 600 5.25 -21.01 -29.83
CA ARG A 600 4.90 -22.32 -29.27
C ARG A 600 5.00 -22.32 -27.75
N ALA A 601 4.52 -23.40 -27.14
CA ALA A 601 4.61 -23.60 -25.70
C ALA A 601 6.07 -23.56 -25.24
N ALA A 602 6.36 -22.72 -24.24
CA ALA A 602 7.72 -22.49 -23.76
C ALA A 602 8.38 -23.75 -23.18
N GLY A 603 7.65 -24.53 -22.38
CA GLY A 603 8.13 -25.79 -21.78
C GLY A 603 8.18 -26.99 -22.73
N GLU A 604 8.01 -26.80 -24.04
CA GLU A 604 8.11 -27.87 -25.03
C GLU A 604 9.18 -27.58 -26.08
N ASP A 605 9.80 -28.63 -26.60
CA ASP A 605 10.64 -28.51 -27.79
C ASP A 605 9.81 -28.19 -29.06
N PRO A 606 10.36 -27.37 -29.98
CA PRO A 606 11.73 -26.81 -29.98
C PRO A 606 11.90 -25.49 -29.21
N THR A 607 10.84 -24.96 -28.59
CA THR A 607 10.83 -23.63 -27.95
C THR A 607 11.78 -23.56 -26.77
N LEU A 608 11.76 -24.57 -25.90
CA LEU A 608 12.60 -24.61 -24.71
C LEU A 608 14.08 -24.54 -25.07
N ALA A 609 14.51 -25.39 -26.01
CA ALA A 609 15.85 -25.33 -26.56
C ALA A 609 16.21 -23.95 -27.15
N MET A 610 15.27 -23.28 -27.83
CA MET A 610 15.52 -21.93 -28.37
C MET A 610 15.61 -20.84 -27.31
N LEU A 611 14.94 -20.99 -26.17
CA LEU A 611 15.08 -20.07 -25.04
C LEU A 611 16.48 -20.18 -24.42
N HIS A 612 17.01 -21.40 -24.25
CA HIS A 612 18.40 -21.59 -23.83
C HIS A 612 19.40 -21.05 -24.86
N ASP A 613 19.23 -21.37 -26.14
CA ASP A 613 20.12 -20.87 -27.20
C ASP A 613 20.09 -19.32 -27.29
N ALA A 614 18.94 -18.68 -27.02
CA ALA A 614 18.79 -17.23 -26.98
C ALA A 614 19.50 -16.59 -25.78
N ARG A 615 19.40 -17.22 -24.60
CA ARG A 615 20.14 -16.84 -23.40
C ARG A 615 21.64 -16.88 -23.68
N ASP A 616 22.15 -18.00 -24.18
CA ASP A 616 23.57 -18.22 -24.44
C ASP A 616 24.13 -17.27 -25.51
N ALA A 617 23.31 -16.90 -26.50
CA ALA A 617 23.67 -15.93 -27.53
C ALA A 617 23.52 -14.45 -27.10
N GLY A 618 23.16 -14.18 -25.84
CA GLY A 618 23.09 -12.83 -25.28
C GLY A 618 21.86 -12.01 -25.71
N TYR A 619 20.75 -12.66 -26.09
CA TYR A 619 19.53 -11.95 -26.46
C TYR A 619 18.79 -11.44 -25.21
N GLY A 620 18.90 -10.13 -24.96
CA GLY A 620 18.18 -9.49 -23.86
C GLY A 620 16.69 -9.23 -24.13
N VAL A 621 16.24 -9.35 -25.39
CA VAL A 621 14.83 -9.14 -25.77
C VAL A 621 14.36 -10.27 -26.67
N VAL A 622 13.36 -11.02 -26.21
CA VAL A 622 12.69 -12.11 -26.95
C VAL A 622 11.19 -11.97 -26.75
N VAL A 623 10.39 -12.22 -27.80
CA VAL A 623 8.93 -12.22 -27.69
C VAL A 623 8.42 -13.65 -27.77
N CYS A 624 7.71 -14.06 -26.73
CA CYS A 624 7.07 -15.36 -26.63
C CYS A 624 5.55 -15.22 -26.76
N ARG A 625 4.87 -16.28 -27.17
CA ARG A 625 3.41 -16.37 -27.13
C ARG A 625 2.97 -17.69 -26.51
N ARG A 626 2.08 -17.60 -25.53
CA ARG A 626 1.28 -18.75 -25.10
C ARG A 626 0.37 -19.19 -26.25
N PRO A 627 0.46 -20.44 -26.72
CA PRO A 627 -0.35 -20.90 -27.83
C PRO A 627 -1.85 -20.88 -27.45
N PRO A 628 -2.74 -20.61 -28.40
CA PRO A 628 -4.18 -20.61 -28.14
C PRO A 628 -4.67 -22.03 -27.82
N ALA A 629 -5.82 -22.12 -27.14
CA ALA A 629 -6.43 -23.40 -26.76
C ALA A 629 -6.75 -24.30 -27.97
N ASP A 630 -7.10 -23.71 -29.13
CA ASP A 630 -7.22 -24.46 -30.38
C ASP A 630 -5.84 -24.63 -31.04
N PRO A 631 -5.26 -25.84 -31.06
CA PRO A 631 -3.96 -26.10 -31.68
C PRO A 631 -3.96 -25.90 -33.20
N ARG A 632 -5.13 -25.79 -33.84
CA ARG A 632 -5.28 -25.53 -35.29
C ARG A 632 -5.20 -24.04 -35.63
N ALA A 633 -5.27 -23.16 -34.64
CA ALA A 633 -5.20 -21.73 -34.87
C ALA A 633 -3.83 -21.34 -35.47
N SER A 634 -3.88 -20.55 -36.54
CA SER A 634 -2.67 -20.10 -37.24
C SER A 634 -1.86 -19.13 -36.39
N CYS A 635 -0.53 -19.24 -36.44
CA CYS A 635 0.39 -18.26 -35.84
C CYS A 635 0.66 -17.04 -36.74
N GLU A 636 0.16 -17.03 -37.98
CA GLU A 636 0.42 -15.94 -38.93
C GLU A 636 -0.10 -14.56 -38.47
N PRO A 637 -1.32 -14.43 -37.90
CA PRO A 637 -1.78 -13.14 -37.37
C PRO A 637 -0.87 -12.58 -36.28
N PHE A 638 -0.40 -13.44 -35.37
CA PHE A 638 0.55 -13.06 -34.33
C PHE A 638 1.85 -12.53 -34.92
N HIS A 639 2.46 -13.24 -35.87
CA HIS A 639 3.70 -12.79 -36.50
C HIS A 639 3.54 -11.53 -37.35
N ARG A 640 2.37 -11.29 -37.96
CA ARG A 640 2.08 -10.08 -38.72
C ARG A 640 1.94 -8.88 -37.78
N GLY A 641 1.06 -9.00 -36.78
CA GLY A 641 0.82 -7.93 -35.80
C GLY A 641 2.08 -7.57 -35.04
N LEU A 642 2.88 -8.57 -34.61
CA LEU A 642 4.14 -8.29 -33.92
C LEU A 642 5.15 -7.56 -34.81
N ARG A 643 5.23 -7.88 -36.10
CA ARG A 643 6.12 -7.17 -37.03
C ARG A 643 5.73 -5.70 -37.17
N GLU A 644 4.43 -5.44 -37.32
CA GLU A 644 3.89 -4.08 -37.40
C GLU A 644 4.19 -3.32 -36.10
N GLU A 645 3.97 -3.93 -34.94
CA GLU A 645 4.28 -3.32 -33.64
C GLU A 645 5.77 -3.04 -33.41
N LEU A 646 6.66 -3.95 -33.82
CA LEU A 646 8.11 -3.73 -33.72
C LEU A 646 8.59 -2.62 -34.66
N ALA A 647 8.02 -2.56 -35.88
CA ALA A 647 8.32 -1.49 -36.83
C ALA A 647 7.83 -0.12 -36.32
N GLU A 648 6.62 -0.06 -35.76
CA GLU A 648 6.07 1.16 -35.16
C GLU A 648 6.78 1.59 -33.88
N ALA A 649 7.18 0.63 -33.03
CA ALA A 649 7.95 0.92 -31.83
C ALA A 649 9.30 1.58 -32.18
N GLY A 650 9.93 1.12 -33.27
CA GLY A 650 11.21 1.60 -33.78
C GLY A 650 12.42 1.30 -32.88
N ARG A 651 12.23 1.19 -31.56
CA ARG A 651 13.26 1.00 -30.54
C ARG A 651 12.75 0.16 -29.37
N GLY A 652 13.64 -0.56 -28.70
CA GLY A 652 13.30 -1.50 -27.63
C GLY A 652 12.69 -0.85 -26.39
N ALA A 653 13.12 0.35 -26.02
CA ALA A 653 12.76 1.02 -24.75
C ALA A 653 11.26 1.21 -24.50
N VAL A 654 10.42 1.20 -25.55
CA VAL A 654 8.97 1.40 -25.43
C VAL A 654 8.17 0.08 -25.41
N LEU A 655 8.82 -1.06 -25.66
CA LEU A 655 8.15 -2.35 -25.85
C LEU A 655 7.32 -2.79 -24.63
N PRO A 656 7.81 -2.72 -23.38
CA PRO A 656 7.01 -3.15 -22.23
C PRO A 656 5.67 -2.38 -22.12
N ALA A 657 5.70 -1.06 -22.32
CA ALA A 657 4.51 -0.21 -22.25
C ALA A 657 3.58 -0.40 -23.46
N ARG A 658 4.12 -0.62 -24.66
CA ARG A 658 3.32 -0.93 -25.86
C ARG A 658 2.61 -2.27 -25.71
N LEU A 659 3.29 -3.31 -25.20
CA LEU A 659 2.67 -4.61 -24.95
C LEU A 659 1.58 -4.55 -23.89
N GLN A 660 1.78 -3.77 -22.81
CA GLN A 660 0.71 -3.48 -21.85
C GLN A 660 -0.50 -2.84 -22.56
N THR A 661 -0.28 -1.83 -23.40
CA THR A 661 -1.35 -1.16 -24.15
C THR A 661 -2.11 -2.14 -25.05
N LEU A 662 -1.39 -3.04 -25.75
CA LEU A 662 -1.98 -4.09 -26.58
C LEU A 662 -2.82 -5.07 -25.77
N ARG A 663 -2.33 -5.51 -24.60
CA ARG A 663 -3.11 -6.35 -23.68
C ARG A 663 -4.38 -5.64 -23.22
N GLY A 664 -4.30 -4.34 -22.92
CA GLY A 664 -5.47 -3.51 -22.58
C GLY A 664 -6.50 -3.43 -23.70
N ARG A 665 -6.06 -3.24 -24.95
CA ARG A 665 -6.94 -3.27 -26.14
C ARG A 665 -7.61 -4.64 -26.31
N ALA A 666 -6.84 -5.73 -26.21
CA ALA A 666 -7.36 -7.08 -26.31
C ALA A 666 -8.37 -7.40 -25.20
N TYR A 667 -8.09 -6.97 -23.96
CA TYR A 667 -9.01 -7.10 -22.83
C TYR A 667 -10.31 -6.28 -23.02
N GLY A 668 -10.20 -5.11 -23.64
CA GLY A 668 -11.35 -4.28 -24.07
C GLY A 668 -12.12 -4.81 -25.27
N ALA A 669 -11.82 -6.04 -25.74
CA ALA A 669 -12.42 -6.68 -26.90
C ALA A 669 -12.22 -5.93 -28.23
N ASP A 670 -11.10 -5.21 -28.37
CA ASP A 670 -10.69 -4.63 -29.65
C ASP A 670 -10.37 -5.75 -30.67
N PRO A 671 -11.13 -5.84 -31.78
CA PRO A 671 -10.94 -6.90 -32.77
C PRO A 671 -9.57 -6.85 -33.46
N ASP A 672 -8.87 -5.71 -33.44
CA ASP A 672 -7.55 -5.57 -34.07
C ASP A 672 -6.40 -6.01 -33.15
N ALA A 673 -6.68 -6.20 -31.86
CA ALA A 673 -5.68 -6.60 -30.85
C ALA A 673 -5.74 -8.09 -30.46
N TYR A 674 -6.66 -8.87 -31.04
CA TYR A 674 -6.90 -10.28 -30.67
C TYR A 674 -5.64 -11.17 -30.72
N TRP A 675 -4.71 -10.87 -31.63
CA TRP A 675 -3.49 -11.64 -31.84
C TRP A 675 -2.48 -11.48 -30.71
N ALA A 676 -2.60 -10.42 -29.90
CA ALA A 676 -1.69 -10.09 -28.81
C ALA A 676 -1.97 -10.92 -27.54
N VAL A 677 -3.11 -11.61 -27.46
CA VAL A 677 -3.45 -12.50 -26.34
C VAL A 677 -2.38 -13.58 -26.18
N GLY A 678 -1.88 -13.74 -24.95
CA GLY A 678 -0.83 -14.70 -24.63
C GLY A 678 0.60 -14.21 -24.91
N THR A 679 0.80 -12.97 -25.39
CA THR A 679 2.13 -12.44 -25.68
C THR A 679 2.89 -12.14 -24.39
N ALA A 680 4.12 -12.63 -24.29
CA ALA A 680 5.06 -12.38 -23.20
C ALA A 680 6.37 -11.79 -23.76
N LEU A 681 7.06 -11.00 -22.93
CA LEU A 681 8.29 -10.31 -23.29
C LEU A 681 9.39 -10.73 -22.33
N LEU A 682 10.41 -11.42 -22.83
CA LEU A 682 11.69 -11.53 -22.13
C LEU A 682 12.39 -10.18 -22.21
N TRP A 683 12.80 -9.64 -21.06
CA TRP A 683 13.44 -8.33 -20.93
C TRP A 683 14.60 -8.39 -19.93
N GLN A 684 15.78 -8.74 -20.43
CA GLN A 684 16.99 -8.88 -19.64
C GLN A 684 17.91 -7.66 -19.85
N ASP A 685 17.71 -6.60 -19.05
CA ASP A 685 18.59 -5.44 -19.04
C ASP A 685 19.90 -5.78 -18.31
N PRO A 686 21.06 -5.83 -19.00
CA PRO A 686 22.34 -6.17 -18.37
C PRO A 686 22.80 -5.15 -17.33
N ARG A 687 22.20 -3.95 -17.30
CA ARG A 687 22.51 -2.89 -16.31
C ARG A 687 21.69 -3.02 -15.03
N ARG A 688 20.74 -3.98 -14.97
CA ARG A 688 19.91 -4.24 -13.79
C ARG A 688 20.10 -5.69 -13.35
N PRO A 689 21.25 -6.06 -12.78
CA PRO A 689 21.49 -7.41 -12.28
C PRO A 689 20.43 -7.81 -11.25
N LEU A 690 20.14 -9.11 -11.18
CA LEU A 690 19.35 -9.67 -10.09
C LEU A 690 20.22 -9.70 -8.81
N PRO A 691 19.61 -9.66 -7.62
CA PRO A 691 20.34 -9.82 -6.36
C PRO A 691 21.10 -11.15 -6.34
N GLU A 692 22.33 -11.16 -5.84
CA GLU A 692 23.17 -12.36 -5.72
C GLU A 692 22.75 -13.26 -4.54
N ASP A 693 21.73 -12.88 -3.77
CA ASP A 693 21.25 -13.67 -2.64
C ASP A 693 20.93 -15.08 -3.12
N GLU A 694 21.68 -16.05 -2.58
CA GLU A 694 21.48 -17.48 -2.83
C GLU A 694 19.97 -17.77 -2.76
N PRO A 695 19.40 -18.55 -3.70
CA PRO A 695 18.19 -19.25 -3.32
C PRO A 695 18.57 -19.95 -2.02
N LEU A 696 17.78 -19.72 -0.95
CA LEU A 696 17.76 -20.65 0.17
C LEU A 696 17.36 -22.00 -0.46
N GLN A 697 18.34 -22.71 -1.03
CA GLN A 697 18.28 -24.13 -1.25
C GLN A 697 17.90 -24.63 0.12
N GLY A 698 16.67 -25.12 0.25
CA GLY A 698 16.12 -25.49 1.54
C GLY A 698 17.18 -26.24 2.32
N ASP A 699 17.49 -25.75 3.52
CA ASP A 699 18.38 -26.46 4.43
C ASP A 699 17.95 -27.93 4.43
N LEU A 700 18.87 -28.80 4.02
CA LEU A 700 18.74 -30.25 4.05
C LEU A 700 18.41 -30.74 5.47
#